data_AF-A0A653BM78-F1
#
_entry.id   AF-A0A653BM78-F1
#
_cell.length_a   1.000
_cell.length_b   1.000
_cell.length_c   1.000
_cell.angle_alpha   90.00
_cell.angle_beta   90.00
_cell.angle_gamma   90.00
#
_symmetry.space_group_name_H-M   'P 1'
#
loop_
_entity.id
_entity.type
_entity.pdbx_description
1 polymer ?
#
loop_
_entity_poly.entity_id
_entity_poly.type
_entity_poly.pdbx_seq_one_letter_code
_entity_poly.pdbx_strand_id
1 'polypeptide(L)'
;MKKTFALFTLLAASVTGLAHADDAAIKQSLTKLGVTSSDIQPAPVAGMKTVLTNSGVLYVTEDGKHIIQGPMYDVSGAQPVNVTNQLLMKNLNALEKEMIVYKAAQEKHVITVFTDITCGYCHKLHEEMKDYNALGITVRYLAFPRAGVQSQPEQDMKAIWCAKDRNKAFDDAMNGKGVKPASCDIDIANHYALGVQFGVTGTPAIVLSNGYVVPGYQGPKEMKAFLDEHQKQMGAPIKLRRRDAGDTADLPDDLPLLLKRLYASRGVRTASDLERSVKGMLPWQQLSGIENAAEMLYNAFREGTRIVVVGDFDADGATSTALSVLSLRALGCDNVTYLVPNRFEDGYGLSPEVVDQAHARGAQMIMTVDNGISSHAGVDHAHRLGIPVLVTDHHLPGDTLPAAEAIINPNLRDCDFPSKSLAGVGVAFYLMLALRTLLRDKGWFESRGIAVPNLAEYLDLVALGTVADVVPLDANNRILTWQGLSRIRAGKCRPGIKALLEISNRDPLKLAASDLGFALGPRLNAAGRLDDMSVGVALLLCDNIGEARVLASELDALNQTRKEIEQGMQAEALTLCEKLERSGDTLPGGLAMYHPEWHQGVVGILASRIKERFHRPVIAFAPAGDGTLKGSGRSIQGLHMRDVLERLDTLHPNLMIKFGGHAMAAGLSLEESKFEDFQRLFGELVTEWIDPALLQGEVVSDGALSPADMTMEVAQMLRDAGPWGQMFPEPLFDGRFRLLQQRIVGERHLKVMVEPVGGGPLLDGIAFNVDTSIWPDNGVREVELAYKLDINEFR
;
A
#
# COMPACT_ATOMS: atom_id res chain seq x y z
N MET A 1 51.57 34.16 41.76
CA MET A 1 52.14 33.42 42.91
C MET A 1 51.06 32.54 43.52
N LYS A 2 51.33 31.23 43.63
CA LYS A 2 50.81 30.23 44.61
C LYS A 2 49.28 30.03 44.70
N LYS A 3 48.72 28.92 44.18
CA LYS A 3 48.58 27.56 44.77
C LYS A 3 47.28 27.36 45.60
N THR A 4 46.35 26.62 45.00
CA THR A 4 45.52 25.50 45.54
C THR A 4 45.47 25.22 47.04
N PHE A 5 44.25 25.04 47.59
CA PHE A 5 43.78 24.03 48.58
C PHE A 5 42.23 24.19 48.71
N ALA A 6 41.40 23.31 48.13
CA ALA A 6 40.84 22.04 48.67
C ALA A 6 39.55 22.18 49.51
N LEU A 7 38.43 21.75 48.90
CA LEU A 7 37.37 20.84 49.39
C LEU A 7 37.02 20.82 50.90
N PHE A 8 35.74 21.08 51.27
CA PHE A 8 34.79 20.04 51.72
C PHE A 8 33.38 20.62 52.09
N THR A 9 32.34 19.98 51.50
CA THR A 9 30.98 19.65 52.03
C THR A 9 30.02 20.72 52.56
N LEU A 10 28.80 20.78 51.97
CA LEU A 10 27.59 20.02 52.39
C LEU A 10 26.41 20.42 51.47
N LEU A 11 25.99 19.57 50.53
CA LEU A 11 24.62 19.60 50.02
C LEU A 11 24.08 18.18 50.13
N ALA A 12 23.53 17.89 51.30
CA ALA A 12 22.88 16.63 51.62
C ALA A 12 21.52 16.57 50.93
N ALA A 13 21.35 15.51 50.13
CA ALA A 13 20.14 14.73 49.93
C ALA A 13 18.77 15.43 50.05
N SER A 14 18.17 15.70 48.89
CA SER A 14 16.70 15.68 48.72
C SER A 14 16.34 15.15 47.33
N VAL A 15 16.73 13.90 47.05
CA VAL A 15 16.17 13.11 45.94
C VAL A 15 15.42 11.92 46.54
N THR A 16 14.33 12.22 47.24
CA THR A 16 13.27 11.26 47.57
C THR A 16 11.99 12.06 47.76
N GLY A 17 11.04 11.95 46.83
CA GLY A 17 9.70 12.50 47.02
C GLY A 17 9.08 13.25 45.84
N LEU A 18 9.29 12.83 44.59
CA LEU A 18 8.26 13.03 43.56
C LEU A 18 7.30 11.85 43.63
N ALA A 19 6.57 11.74 44.74
CA ALA A 19 5.25 11.12 44.67
C ALA A 19 4.36 12.16 44.00
N HIS A 20 3.86 11.85 42.80
CA HIS A 20 3.08 12.75 41.97
C HIS A 20 1.88 13.31 42.76
N ALA A 21 1.69 14.63 42.74
CA ALA A 21 0.56 15.30 43.39
C ALA A 21 -0.82 14.78 42.90
N ASP A 22 -0.84 14.13 41.74
CA ASP A 22 -2.03 13.58 41.07
C ASP A 22 -2.53 12.27 41.69
N ASP A 23 -1.63 11.42 42.24
CA ASP A 23 -2.02 10.12 42.80
C ASP A 23 -2.81 10.26 44.12
N ALA A 24 -2.59 11.35 44.87
CA ALA A 24 -3.32 11.63 46.11
C ALA A 24 -4.80 11.96 45.85
N ALA A 25 -5.08 12.71 44.78
CA ALA A 25 -6.44 13.03 44.35
C ALA A 25 -7.18 11.76 43.89
N ILE A 26 -6.49 10.91 43.12
CA ILE A 26 -7.02 9.62 42.68
C ILE A 26 -7.34 8.71 43.88
N LYS A 27 -6.41 8.56 44.83
CA LYS A 27 -6.63 7.76 46.06
C LYS A 27 -7.81 8.26 46.89
N GLN A 28 -7.99 9.58 46.99
CA GLN A 28 -9.13 10.15 47.71
C GLN A 28 -10.46 9.85 47.01
N SER A 29 -10.51 9.93 45.68
CA SER A 29 -11.69 9.57 44.89
C SER A 29 -12.02 8.08 44.95
N LEU A 30 -11.01 7.21 44.89
CA LEU A 30 -11.16 5.76 45.05
C LEU A 30 -11.69 5.38 46.44
N THR A 31 -11.24 6.07 47.49
CA THR A 31 -11.74 5.88 48.86
C THR A 31 -13.24 6.18 48.97
N LYS A 32 -13.74 7.21 48.27
CA LYS A 32 -15.17 7.55 48.23
C LYS A 32 -16.02 6.46 47.55
N LEU A 33 -15.41 5.66 46.68
CA LEU A 33 -16.05 4.51 46.02
C LEU A 33 -15.83 3.18 46.76
N GLY A 34 -15.23 3.21 47.96
CA GLY A 34 -14.96 2.02 48.75
C GLY A 34 -13.79 1.15 48.24
N VAL A 35 -12.96 1.67 47.33
CA VAL A 35 -11.77 0.98 46.82
C VAL A 35 -10.57 1.32 47.71
N THR A 36 -10.08 0.33 48.47
CA THR A 36 -9.05 0.50 49.53
C THR A 36 -7.66 0.00 49.15
N SER A 37 -7.53 -0.83 48.10
CA SER A 37 -6.26 -1.31 47.55
C SER A 37 -6.23 -1.02 46.06
N SER A 38 -5.22 -0.25 45.61
CA SER A 38 -5.07 0.12 44.20
C SER A 38 -3.60 0.24 43.82
N ASP A 39 -3.21 -0.48 42.78
CA ASP A 39 -1.95 -0.24 42.07
C ASP A 39 -2.22 0.79 40.96
N ILE A 40 -1.59 1.96 41.06
CA ILE A 40 -1.77 3.09 40.13
C ILE A 40 -0.58 3.09 39.18
N GLN A 41 -0.87 2.98 37.88
CA GLN A 41 0.13 2.94 36.82
C GLN A 41 -0.29 3.84 35.64
N PRO A 42 0.65 4.22 34.75
CA PRO A 42 0.32 5.00 33.56
C PRO A 42 -0.76 4.31 32.72
N ALA A 43 -1.75 5.06 32.22
CA ALA A 43 -2.73 4.53 31.28
C ALA A 43 -2.21 4.59 29.83
N PRO A 44 -2.75 3.76 28.93
CA PRO A 44 -2.47 3.85 27.49
C PRO A 44 -2.96 5.16 26.83
N VAL A 45 -3.87 5.89 27.49
CA VAL A 45 -4.45 7.15 26.99
C VAL A 45 -3.95 8.33 27.82
N ALA A 46 -3.50 9.39 27.15
CA ALA A 46 -3.01 10.61 27.79
C ALA A 46 -4.08 11.26 28.68
N GLY A 47 -3.67 11.80 29.84
CA GLY A 47 -4.57 12.43 30.81
C GLY A 47 -5.33 11.44 31.70
N MET A 48 -5.01 10.15 31.64
CA MET A 48 -5.58 9.11 32.49
C MET A 48 -4.51 8.27 33.20
N LYS A 49 -4.90 7.65 34.32
CA LYS A 49 -4.15 6.63 35.06
C LYS A 49 -4.94 5.34 35.09
N THR A 50 -4.24 4.21 34.99
CA THR A 50 -4.83 2.89 35.17
C THR A 50 -4.72 2.49 36.62
N VAL A 51 -5.82 2.04 37.18
CA VAL A 51 -5.95 1.63 38.58
C VAL A 51 -6.42 0.18 38.60
N LEU A 52 -5.54 -0.72 39.04
CA LEU A 52 -5.88 -2.14 39.20
C LEU A 52 -6.56 -2.35 40.54
N THR A 53 -7.76 -2.94 40.54
CA THR A 53 -8.52 -3.26 41.76
C THR A 53 -8.89 -4.74 41.79
N ASN A 54 -9.44 -5.20 42.92
CA ASN A 54 -9.97 -6.55 43.06
C ASN A 54 -11.31 -6.74 42.32
N SER A 55 -11.92 -5.66 41.83
CA SER A 55 -13.20 -5.66 41.11
C SER A 55 -13.05 -5.36 39.61
N GLY A 56 -11.80 -5.30 39.11
CA GLY A 56 -11.48 -5.09 37.71
C GLY A 56 -10.46 -3.98 37.48
N VAL A 57 -10.42 -3.47 36.25
CA VAL A 57 -9.54 -2.35 35.88
C VAL A 57 -10.36 -1.06 35.77
N LEU A 58 -9.87 -0.01 36.43
CA LEU A 58 -10.42 1.34 36.37
C LEU A 58 -9.45 2.28 35.65
N TYR A 59 -10.00 3.25 34.94
CA TYR A 59 -9.27 4.36 34.34
C TYR A 59 -9.75 5.65 34.97
N VAL A 60 -8.83 6.40 35.59
CA VAL A 60 -9.16 7.63 36.32
C VAL A 60 -8.46 8.80 35.64
N THR A 61 -9.17 9.91 35.43
CA THR A 61 -8.53 11.13 34.94
C THR A 61 -7.44 11.60 35.91
N GLU A 62 -6.38 12.24 35.43
CA GLU A 62 -5.27 12.69 36.29
C GLU A 62 -5.73 13.65 37.40
N ASP A 63 -6.80 14.41 37.18
CA ASP A 63 -7.42 15.27 38.19
C ASP A 63 -8.29 14.51 39.22
N GLY A 64 -8.40 13.19 39.09
CA GLY A 64 -9.13 12.30 40.00
C GLY A 64 -10.65 12.41 39.93
N LYS A 65 -11.24 13.15 38.98
CA LYS A 65 -12.68 13.47 39.00
C LYS A 65 -13.58 12.49 38.25
N HIS A 66 -13.05 11.83 37.22
CA HIS A 66 -13.84 10.94 36.37
C HIS A 66 -13.24 9.54 36.33
N ILE A 67 -14.10 8.53 36.33
CA ILE A 67 -13.72 7.11 36.35
C ILE A 67 -14.45 6.35 35.26
N ILE A 68 -13.72 5.55 34.49
CA ILE A 68 -14.24 4.60 33.51
C ILE A 68 -13.86 3.19 33.99
N GLN A 69 -14.82 2.26 33.95
CA GLN A 69 -14.61 0.86 34.30
C GLN A 69 -14.89 -0.02 33.09
N GLY A 70 -13.96 -0.93 32.79
CA GLY A 70 -14.08 -1.89 31.69
C GLY A 70 -12.79 -2.00 30.88
N PRO A 71 -12.74 -2.91 29.91
CA PRO A 71 -11.61 -3.01 28.99
C PRO A 71 -11.51 -1.78 28.09
N MET A 72 -10.30 -1.29 27.91
CA MET A 72 -9.90 -0.26 26.98
C MET A 72 -9.37 -0.94 25.72
N TYR A 73 -9.92 -0.56 24.58
CA TYR A 73 -9.47 -1.02 23.29
C TYR A 73 -8.75 0.11 22.56
N ASP A 74 -7.57 -0.18 22.04
CA ASP A 74 -6.94 0.65 21.03
C ASP A 74 -7.58 0.33 19.69
N VAL A 75 -8.25 1.33 19.12
CA VAL A 75 -8.94 1.27 17.82
C VAL A 75 -8.19 2.04 16.74
N SER A 76 -6.95 2.46 17.02
CA SER A 76 -6.09 3.15 16.05
C SER A 76 -5.57 2.21 14.96
N GLY A 77 -5.49 0.90 15.27
CA GLY A 77 -5.09 -0.17 14.37
C GLY A 77 -6.25 -0.80 13.58
N ALA A 78 -5.93 -1.75 12.71
CA ALA A 78 -6.91 -2.42 11.85
C ALA A 78 -7.84 -3.40 12.60
N GLN A 79 -7.53 -3.74 13.86
CA GLN A 79 -8.42 -4.47 14.76
C GLN A 79 -8.44 -3.75 16.10
N PRO A 80 -9.59 -3.65 16.80
CA PRO A 80 -9.62 -3.23 18.19
C PRO A 80 -8.76 -4.15 19.04
N VAL A 81 -7.68 -3.62 19.60
CA VAL A 81 -6.78 -4.38 20.46
C VAL A 81 -7.08 -4.06 21.92
N ASN A 82 -7.35 -5.09 22.72
CA ASN A 82 -7.59 -4.93 24.15
C ASN A 82 -6.28 -4.60 24.88
N VAL A 83 -5.96 -3.30 24.97
CA VAL A 83 -4.75 -2.80 25.63
C VAL A 83 -4.79 -3.01 27.15
N THR A 84 -5.98 -3.16 27.76
CA THR A 84 -6.09 -3.60 29.16
C THR A 84 -5.47 -4.97 29.36
N ASN A 85 -5.82 -5.93 28.51
CA ASN A 85 -5.32 -7.29 28.65
C ASN A 85 -3.83 -7.38 28.37
N GLN A 86 -3.31 -6.60 27.42
CA GLN A 86 -1.86 -6.52 27.17
C GLN A 86 -1.10 -6.02 28.42
N LEU A 87 -1.64 -5.03 29.13
CA LEU A 87 -1.06 -4.55 30.38
C LEU A 87 -1.06 -5.65 31.46
N LEU A 88 -2.15 -6.40 31.57
CA LEU A 88 -2.31 -7.48 32.55
C LEU A 88 -1.40 -8.69 32.29
N MET A 89 -0.90 -8.88 31.07
CA MET A 89 0.04 -9.96 30.75
C MET A 89 1.33 -9.90 31.59
N LYS A 90 1.78 -8.69 31.96
CA LYS A 90 2.92 -8.53 32.88
C LYS A 90 2.65 -9.16 34.25
N ASN A 91 1.43 -8.97 34.76
CA ASN A 91 0.99 -9.52 36.05
C ASN A 91 0.78 -11.04 35.96
N LEU A 92 0.26 -11.52 34.83
CA LEU A 92 0.13 -12.95 34.54
C LEU A 92 1.49 -13.65 34.54
N ASN A 93 2.48 -13.06 33.87
CA ASN A 93 3.84 -13.60 33.81
C ASN A 93 4.55 -13.57 35.16
N ALA A 94 4.24 -12.60 36.04
CA ALA A 94 4.78 -12.55 37.39
C ALA A 94 4.36 -13.77 38.25
N LEU A 95 3.21 -14.37 37.95
CA LEU A 95 2.68 -15.56 38.63
C LEU A 95 3.15 -16.90 38.02
N GLU A 96 4.05 -16.89 37.03
CA GLU A 96 4.45 -18.11 36.30
C GLU A 96 4.97 -19.22 37.23
N LYS A 97 5.68 -18.87 38.31
CA LYS A 97 6.20 -19.83 39.30
C LYS A 97 5.12 -20.48 40.18
N GLU A 98 3.94 -19.89 40.21
CA GLU A 98 2.79 -20.35 40.99
C GLU A 98 1.87 -21.25 40.15
N MET A 99 2.03 -21.27 38.83
CA MET A 99 1.20 -22.06 37.92
C MET A 99 1.47 -23.56 38.02
N ILE A 100 0.44 -24.36 37.78
CA ILE A 100 0.58 -25.81 37.56
C ILE A 100 0.74 -26.02 36.05
N VAL A 101 1.87 -26.59 35.63
CA VAL A 101 2.24 -26.65 34.21
C VAL A 101 2.23 -28.09 33.71
N TYR A 102 1.52 -28.32 32.60
CA TYR A 102 1.51 -29.55 31.84
C TYR A 102 2.19 -29.27 30.49
N LYS A 103 3.49 -29.58 30.44
CA LYS A 103 4.37 -29.19 29.34
C LYS A 103 4.29 -30.17 28.18
N ALA A 104 4.08 -29.66 26.97
CA ALA A 104 4.17 -30.44 25.75
C ALA A 104 5.63 -30.84 25.44
N ALA A 105 5.82 -32.05 24.90
CA ALA A 105 7.15 -32.53 24.51
C ALA A 105 7.77 -31.70 23.36
N GLN A 106 6.92 -31.26 22.43
CA GLN A 106 7.25 -30.31 21.38
C GLN A 106 6.34 -29.08 21.51
N GLU A 107 6.73 -28.15 22.37
CA GLU A 107 5.97 -26.92 22.62
C GLU A 107 5.90 -26.06 21.34
N LYS A 108 4.69 -25.89 20.83
CA LYS A 108 4.35 -25.01 19.71
C LYS A 108 3.54 -23.80 20.19
N HIS A 109 2.66 -24.03 21.16
CA HIS A 109 1.75 -23.04 21.71
C HIS A 109 1.73 -23.12 23.23
N VAL A 110 1.44 -21.99 23.89
CA VAL A 110 1.30 -21.89 25.34
C VAL A 110 -0.03 -21.21 25.66
N ILE A 111 -0.82 -21.83 26.53
CA ILE A 111 -2.08 -21.26 27.03
C ILE A 111 -2.11 -21.26 28.55
N THR A 112 -2.71 -20.22 29.13
CA THR A 112 -2.94 -20.12 30.57
C THR A 112 -4.42 -20.20 30.88
N VAL A 113 -4.83 -21.15 31.71
CA VAL A 113 -6.23 -21.47 32.00
C VAL A 113 -6.55 -21.10 33.44
N PHE A 114 -7.49 -20.16 33.62
CA PHE A 114 -8.15 -19.94 34.90
C PHE A 114 -9.16 -21.07 35.13
N THR A 115 -8.93 -21.86 36.17
CA THR A 115 -9.65 -23.13 36.42
C THR A 115 -10.31 -23.17 37.79
N ASP A 116 -11.34 -24.00 37.93
CA ASP A 116 -12.00 -24.33 39.20
C ASP A 116 -12.17 -25.85 39.29
N ILE A 117 -11.76 -26.46 40.39
CA ILE A 117 -11.87 -27.91 40.63
C ILE A 117 -13.32 -28.42 40.79
N THR A 118 -14.30 -27.52 40.79
CA THR A 118 -15.73 -27.85 40.80
C THR A 118 -16.39 -27.66 39.43
N CYS A 119 -15.64 -27.24 38.41
CA CYS A 119 -16.17 -26.91 37.09
C CYS A 119 -16.07 -28.10 36.12
N GLY A 120 -17.22 -28.62 35.69
CA GLY A 120 -17.28 -29.76 34.76
C GLY A 120 -16.51 -29.57 33.45
N TYR A 121 -16.48 -28.35 32.89
CA TYR A 121 -15.68 -28.07 31.69
C TYR A 121 -14.18 -27.95 31.98
N CYS A 122 -13.78 -27.59 33.21
CA CYS A 122 -12.39 -27.66 33.63
C CYS A 122 -11.94 -29.11 33.77
N HIS A 123 -12.79 -29.99 34.32
CA HIS A 123 -12.55 -31.45 34.34
C HIS A 123 -12.37 -31.98 32.93
N LYS A 124 -13.28 -31.63 32.00
CA LYS A 124 -13.19 -32.05 30.60
C LYS A 124 -11.89 -31.60 29.92
N LEU A 125 -11.46 -30.34 30.13
CA LEU A 125 -10.17 -29.85 29.62
C LEU A 125 -9.00 -30.68 30.15
N HIS A 126 -9.05 -31.02 31.44
CA HIS A 126 -8.01 -31.77 32.13
C HIS A 126 -7.95 -33.25 31.71
N GLU A 127 -9.10 -33.88 31.45
CA GLU A 127 -9.19 -35.24 30.93
C GLU A 127 -8.48 -35.39 29.58
N GLU A 128 -8.52 -34.34 28.74
CA GLU A 128 -7.92 -34.31 27.40
C GLU A 128 -6.48 -33.72 27.38
N MET A 129 -5.85 -33.53 28.55
CA MET A 129 -4.53 -32.90 28.66
C MET A 129 -3.44 -33.57 27.80
N LYS A 130 -3.50 -34.89 27.66
CA LYS A 130 -2.56 -35.64 26.81
C LYS A 130 -2.68 -35.26 25.34
N ASP A 131 -3.89 -35.02 24.86
CA ASP A 131 -4.14 -34.66 23.46
C ASP A 131 -3.71 -33.22 23.17
N TYR A 132 -3.95 -32.32 24.13
CA TYR A 132 -3.39 -30.96 24.11
C TYR A 132 -1.87 -30.97 23.97
N ASN A 133 -1.18 -31.72 24.84
CA ASN A 133 0.28 -31.81 24.82
C ASN A 133 0.81 -32.51 23.56
N ALA A 134 0.11 -33.53 23.04
CA ALA A 134 0.46 -34.21 21.80
C ALA A 134 0.38 -33.28 20.57
N LEU A 135 -0.54 -32.31 20.58
CA LEU A 135 -0.66 -31.27 19.55
C LEU A 135 0.36 -30.12 19.72
N GLY A 136 1.22 -30.20 20.74
CA GLY A 136 2.23 -29.20 21.04
C GLY A 136 1.74 -28.01 21.87
N ILE A 137 0.60 -28.15 22.55
CA ILE A 137 0.04 -27.08 23.39
C ILE A 137 0.44 -27.34 24.84
N THR A 138 1.25 -26.46 25.41
CA THR A 138 1.55 -26.43 26.84
C THR A 138 0.44 -25.69 27.58
N VAL A 139 -0.12 -26.34 28.61
CA VAL A 139 -1.22 -25.80 29.41
C VAL A 139 -0.71 -25.41 30.79
N ARG A 140 -0.99 -24.18 31.21
CA ARG A 140 -0.66 -23.64 32.53
C ARG A 140 -1.96 -23.34 33.28
N TYR A 141 -2.10 -23.76 34.53
CA TYR A 141 -3.28 -23.47 35.33
C TYR A 141 -3.04 -22.40 36.38
N LEU A 142 -3.99 -21.48 36.52
CA LEU A 142 -4.16 -20.57 37.66
C LEU A 142 -5.50 -20.81 38.32
N ALA A 143 -5.53 -20.63 39.64
CA ALA A 143 -6.74 -20.90 40.41
C ALA A 143 -7.77 -19.77 40.27
N PHE A 144 -9.02 -20.14 40.00
CA PHE A 144 -10.15 -19.22 39.94
C PHE A 144 -11.40 -19.86 40.59
N PRO A 145 -11.52 -19.85 41.92
CA PRO A 145 -12.67 -20.43 42.61
C PRO A 145 -13.94 -19.65 42.27
N ARG A 146 -14.89 -20.25 41.54
CA ARG A 146 -16.12 -19.56 41.09
C ARG A 146 -17.03 -19.18 42.25
N ALA A 147 -16.96 -19.91 43.36
CA ALA A 147 -17.66 -19.58 44.60
C ALA A 147 -17.06 -18.37 45.35
N GLY A 148 -15.98 -17.77 44.81
CA GLY A 148 -15.31 -16.61 45.37
C GLY A 148 -14.18 -16.97 46.35
N VAL A 149 -13.43 -15.94 46.74
CA VAL A 149 -12.43 -16.02 47.82
C VAL A 149 -13.12 -16.27 49.17
N GLN A 150 -12.50 -17.06 50.05
CA GLN A 150 -13.06 -17.56 51.33
C GLN A 150 -14.08 -18.72 51.22
N SER A 151 -14.26 -19.30 50.03
CA SER A 151 -15.11 -20.47 49.82
C SER A 151 -14.38 -21.80 50.08
N GLN A 152 -15.10 -22.89 50.29
CA GLN A 152 -14.47 -24.23 50.41
C GLN A 152 -13.62 -24.59 49.17
N PRO A 153 -14.07 -24.34 47.92
CA PRO A 153 -13.23 -24.52 46.74
C PRO A 153 -11.93 -23.71 46.76
N GLU A 154 -11.92 -22.49 47.31
CA GLU A 154 -10.69 -21.71 47.45
C GLU A 154 -9.69 -22.38 48.40
N GLN A 155 -10.16 -22.90 49.55
CA GLN A 155 -9.32 -23.62 50.50
C GLN A 155 -8.75 -24.90 49.90
N ASP A 156 -9.58 -25.65 49.17
CA ASP A 156 -9.18 -26.88 48.49
C ASP A 156 -8.14 -26.58 47.38
N MET A 157 -8.37 -25.54 46.58
CA MET A 157 -7.41 -25.10 45.56
C MET A 157 -6.11 -24.59 46.18
N LYS A 158 -6.17 -23.85 47.29
CA LYS A 158 -4.96 -23.45 48.03
C LYS A 158 -4.15 -24.67 48.48
N ALA A 159 -4.82 -25.69 49.00
CA ALA A 159 -4.15 -26.93 49.40
C ALA A 159 -3.51 -27.66 48.20
N ILE A 160 -4.13 -27.63 47.02
CA ILE A 160 -3.53 -28.20 45.79
C ILE A 160 -2.30 -27.39 45.36
N TRP A 161 -2.39 -26.06 45.30
CA TRP A 161 -1.27 -25.18 44.90
C TRP A 161 -0.12 -25.20 45.92
N CYS A 162 -0.41 -25.50 47.17
CA CYS A 162 0.59 -25.68 48.22
C CYS A 162 1.10 -27.12 48.39
N ALA A 163 0.59 -28.07 47.60
CA ALA A 163 1.09 -29.43 47.64
C ALA A 163 2.54 -29.52 47.16
N LYS A 164 3.31 -30.43 47.75
CA LYS A 164 4.69 -30.71 47.33
C LYS A 164 4.78 -31.15 45.87
N ASP A 165 3.75 -31.86 45.39
CA ASP A 165 3.55 -32.23 44.00
C ASP A 165 2.19 -31.70 43.54
N ARG A 166 2.22 -30.49 42.96
CA ARG A 166 1.02 -29.75 42.55
C ARG A 166 0.28 -30.48 41.43
N ASN A 167 1.01 -31.03 40.44
CA ASN A 167 0.42 -31.76 39.33
C ASN A 167 -0.36 -32.98 39.84
N LYS A 168 0.25 -33.79 40.72
CA LYS A 168 -0.45 -34.96 41.29
C LYS A 168 -1.67 -34.56 42.13
N ALA A 169 -1.55 -33.53 42.97
CA ALA A 169 -2.67 -33.07 43.79
C ALA A 169 -3.83 -32.54 42.94
N PHE A 170 -3.51 -31.82 41.85
CA PHE A 170 -4.49 -31.32 40.89
C PHE A 170 -5.12 -32.47 40.09
N ASP A 171 -4.33 -33.44 39.61
CA ASP A 171 -4.84 -34.64 38.95
C ASP A 171 -5.79 -35.43 39.85
N ASP A 172 -5.43 -35.63 41.12
CA ASP A 172 -6.29 -36.35 42.07
C ASP A 172 -7.62 -35.60 42.29
N ALA A 173 -7.59 -34.27 42.44
CA ALA A 173 -8.80 -33.45 42.60
C ALA A 173 -9.69 -33.46 41.35
N MET A 174 -9.09 -33.30 40.16
CA MET A 174 -9.82 -33.33 38.88
C MET A 174 -10.37 -34.72 38.55
N ASN A 175 -9.85 -35.78 39.16
CA ASN A 175 -10.40 -37.14 39.07
C ASN A 175 -11.39 -37.47 40.21
N GLY A 176 -11.84 -36.47 40.97
CA GLY A 176 -12.86 -36.64 42.01
C GLY A 176 -12.35 -37.26 43.31
N LYS A 177 -11.04 -37.33 43.53
CA LYS A 177 -10.47 -37.72 44.84
C LYS A 177 -10.43 -36.51 45.76
N GLY A 178 -10.58 -36.75 47.07
CA GLY A 178 -10.54 -35.69 48.07
C GLY A 178 -9.21 -34.96 48.13
N VAL A 179 -9.26 -33.66 48.42
CA VAL A 179 -8.09 -32.80 48.56
C VAL A 179 -7.44 -32.99 49.93
N LYS A 180 -6.11 -33.14 49.95
CA LYS A 180 -5.34 -33.26 51.20
C LYS A 180 -4.94 -31.86 51.70
N PRO A 181 -5.05 -31.59 53.01
CA PRO A 181 -4.63 -30.30 53.57
C PRO A 181 -3.14 -30.01 53.31
N ALA A 182 -2.84 -28.82 52.79
CA ALA A 182 -1.49 -28.28 52.65
C ALA A 182 -1.53 -26.75 52.74
N SER A 183 -0.42 -26.12 53.13
CA SER A 183 -0.31 -24.66 53.27
C SER A 183 1.07 -24.15 52.86
N CYS A 184 1.10 -22.94 52.32
CA CYS A 184 2.28 -22.23 51.80
C CYS A 184 1.91 -20.75 51.58
N ASP A 185 2.87 -19.94 51.14
CA ASP A 185 2.72 -18.49 50.93
C ASP A 185 1.98 -18.11 49.64
N ILE A 186 1.53 -19.08 48.83
CA ILE A 186 0.73 -18.80 47.63
C ILE A 186 -0.63 -18.25 48.06
N ASP A 187 -0.97 -17.10 47.49
CA ASP A 187 -2.24 -16.42 47.73
C ASP A 187 -3.16 -16.58 46.52
N ILE A 188 -4.14 -17.47 46.65
CA ILE A 188 -5.17 -17.72 45.62
C ILE A 188 -6.01 -16.46 45.37
N ALA A 189 -6.10 -15.53 46.34
CA ALA A 189 -6.79 -14.27 46.12
C ALA A 189 -6.12 -13.43 45.02
N ASN A 190 -4.80 -13.53 44.84
CA ASN A 190 -4.09 -12.85 43.75
C ASN A 190 -4.41 -13.48 42.38
N HIS A 191 -4.55 -14.81 42.32
CA HIS A 191 -4.95 -15.50 41.08
C HIS A 191 -6.38 -15.10 40.71
N TYR A 192 -7.28 -15.10 41.69
CA TYR A 192 -8.68 -14.70 41.52
C TYR A 192 -8.80 -13.23 41.07
N ALA A 193 -8.11 -12.30 41.74
CA ALA A 193 -8.12 -10.89 41.39
C ALA A 193 -7.61 -10.65 39.96
N LEU A 194 -6.53 -11.34 39.55
CA LEU A 194 -6.03 -11.25 38.18
C LEU A 194 -7.05 -11.79 37.16
N GLY A 195 -7.72 -12.90 37.45
CA GLY A 195 -8.80 -13.41 36.60
C GLY A 195 -9.95 -12.40 36.45
N VAL A 196 -10.37 -11.76 37.54
CA VAL A 196 -11.38 -10.69 37.51
C VAL A 196 -10.92 -9.51 36.65
N GLN A 197 -9.64 -9.14 36.73
CA GLN A 197 -9.07 -8.07 35.90
C GLN A 197 -9.07 -8.41 34.41
N PHE A 198 -8.82 -9.67 34.04
CA PHE A 198 -8.96 -10.17 32.66
C PHE A 198 -10.42 -10.31 32.20
N GLY A 199 -11.40 -10.02 33.06
CA GLY A 199 -12.83 -10.15 32.75
C GLY A 199 -13.33 -11.60 32.77
N VAL A 200 -12.67 -12.49 33.51
CA VAL A 200 -13.10 -13.89 33.66
C VAL A 200 -14.41 -13.94 34.44
N THR A 201 -15.49 -14.36 33.77
CA THR A 201 -16.83 -14.52 34.37
C THR A 201 -17.24 -15.98 34.55
N GLY A 202 -16.42 -16.93 34.08
CA GLY A 202 -16.61 -18.37 34.23
C GLY A 202 -15.32 -19.14 33.94
N THR A 203 -15.27 -20.41 34.35
CA THR A 203 -14.11 -21.29 34.11
C THR A 203 -14.52 -22.49 33.23
N PRO A 204 -13.62 -23.06 32.39
CA PRO A 204 -12.28 -22.55 32.14
C PRO A 204 -12.33 -21.27 31.33
N ALA A 205 -11.42 -20.34 31.62
CA ALA A 205 -11.15 -19.19 30.75
C ALA A 205 -9.69 -19.25 30.34
N ILE A 206 -9.42 -19.16 29.04
CA ILE A 206 -8.10 -19.42 28.49
C ILE A 206 -7.50 -18.11 27.99
N VAL A 207 -6.35 -17.73 28.54
CA VAL A 207 -5.58 -16.55 28.14
C VAL A 207 -4.40 -16.98 27.26
N LEU A 208 -4.32 -16.39 26.08
CA LEU A 208 -3.22 -16.60 25.15
C LEU A 208 -2.03 -15.70 25.49
N SER A 209 -0.87 -15.97 24.87
CA SER A 209 0.36 -15.19 25.07
C SER A 209 0.25 -13.70 24.71
N ASN A 210 -0.71 -13.32 23.88
CA ASN A 210 -0.97 -11.94 23.49
C ASN A 210 -2.07 -11.24 24.32
N GLY A 211 -2.59 -11.89 25.37
CA GLY A 211 -3.66 -11.37 26.22
C GLY A 211 -5.07 -11.58 25.67
N TYR A 212 -5.24 -12.25 24.53
CA TYR A 212 -6.56 -12.66 24.06
C TYR A 212 -7.17 -13.68 25.00
N VAL A 213 -8.44 -13.49 25.37
CA VAL A 213 -9.17 -14.40 26.28
C VAL A 213 -10.17 -15.19 25.47
N VAL A 214 -9.97 -16.50 25.40
CA VAL A 214 -10.93 -17.47 24.86
C VAL A 214 -11.86 -17.88 26.00
N PRO A 215 -13.16 -17.55 25.93
CA PRO A 215 -14.11 -17.94 26.96
C PRO A 215 -14.46 -19.42 26.82
N GLY A 216 -14.51 -20.10 27.97
CA GLY A 216 -14.99 -21.49 28.03
C GLY A 216 -13.98 -22.52 27.55
N TYR A 217 -14.46 -23.76 27.52
CA TYR A 217 -13.69 -24.91 27.06
C TYR A 217 -13.64 -24.95 25.52
N GLN A 218 -12.48 -25.36 25.00
CA GLN A 218 -12.28 -25.72 23.60
C GLN A 218 -11.74 -27.15 23.53
N GLY A 219 -12.08 -27.93 22.51
CA GLY A 219 -11.43 -29.23 22.30
C GLY A 219 -9.99 -29.08 21.81
N PRO A 220 -9.08 -30.04 22.02
CA PRO A 220 -7.67 -29.95 21.64
C PRO A 220 -7.46 -29.61 20.15
N LYS A 221 -8.25 -30.22 19.26
CA LYS A 221 -8.18 -29.97 17.81
C LYS A 221 -8.70 -28.57 17.44
N GLU A 222 -9.83 -28.18 18.01
CA GLU A 222 -10.42 -26.85 17.82
C GLU A 222 -9.47 -25.76 18.33
N MET A 223 -8.89 -25.98 19.51
CA MET A 223 -7.92 -25.09 20.10
C MET A 223 -6.64 -25.00 19.28
N LYS A 224 -6.14 -26.12 18.75
CA LYS A 224 -4.98 -26.12 17.85
C LYS A 224 -5.26 -25.35 16.55
N ALA A 225 -6.42 -25.58 15.94
CA ALA A 225 -6.83 -24.88 14.73
C ALA A 225 -6.96 -23.37 14.99
N PHE A 226 -7.61 -23.00 16.10
CA PHE A 226 -7.75 -21.62 16.54
C PHE A 226 -6.37 -20.96 16.78
N LEU A 227 -5.47 -21.62 17.52
CA LEU A 227 -4.12 -21.11 17.79
C LEU A 227 -3.27 -20.94 16.53
N ASP A 228 -3.38 -21.87 15.58
CA ASP A 228 -2.66 -21.78 14.30
C ASP A 228 -3.19 -20.65 13.42
N GLU A 229 -4.51 -20.49 13.36
CA GLU A 229 -5.15 -19.43 12.58
C GLU A 229 -4.88 -18.06 13.20
N HIS A 230 -5.02 -17.96 14.52
CA HIS A 230 -4.69 -16.76 15.29
C HIS A 230 -3.21 -16.37 15.15
N GLN A 231 -2.30 -17.35 15.04
CA GLN A 231 -0.89 -17.10 14.76
C GLN A 231 -0.64 -16.66 13.30
N LYS A 232 -1.35 -17.23 12.32
CA LYS A 232 -1.24 -16.83 10.90
C LYS A 232 -1.75 -15.43 10.64
N GLN A 233 -2.88 -15.06 11.27
CA GLN A 233 -3.45 -13.72 11.17
C GLN A 233 -2.51 -12.64 11.75
N MET A 234 -1.63 -13.04 12.67
CA MET A 234 -0.61 -12.17 13.27
C MET A 234 0.72 -12.12 12.48
N GLY A 235 0.84 -12.84 11.34
CA GLY A 235 2.05 -12.78 10.52
C GLY A 235 2.18 -13.88 9.47
N ALA A 236 1.52 -13.73 8.32
CA ALA A 236 1.96 -14.45 7.12
C ALA A 236 3.43 -14.05 6.84
N PRO A 237 4.39 -14.98 6.86
CA PRO A 237 5.79 -14.63 6.71
C PRO A 237 6.04 -14.11 5.29
N ILE A 238 6.40 -12.83 5.20
CA ILE A 238 6.91 -12.25 3.96
C ILE A 238 8.17 -13.02 3.58
N LYS A 239 8.15 -13.68 2.42
CA LYS A 239 9.32 -14.44 1.95
C LYS A 239 10.32 -13.48 1.32
N LEU A 240 11.51 -13.37 1.91
CA LEU A 240 12.60 -12.62 1.30
C LEU A 240 13.27 -13.47 0.21
N ARG A 241 13.35 -12.96 -1.02
CA ARG A 241 14.14 -13.54 -2.11
C ARG A 241 15.16 -12.53 -2.60
N ARG A 242 16.43 -12.93 -2.71
CA ARG A 242 17.45 -12.07 -3.33
C ARG A 242 17.43 -12.25 -4.86
N ARG A 243 17.58 -11.16 -5.61
CA ARG A 243 17.77 -11.19 -7.06
C ARG A 243 19.03 -11.94 -7.40
N ASP A 244 18.95 -12.77 -8.43
CA ASP A 244 20.15 -13.32 -9.05
C ASP A 244 20.86 -12.21 -9.82
N ALA A 245 22.17 -12.07 -9.65
CA ALA A 245 22.95 -11.09 -10.37
C ALA A 245 23.11 -11.47 -11.87
N GLY A 246 22.85 -12.73 -12.22
CA GLY A 246 23.02 -13.25 -13.59
C GLY A 246 24.48 -13.19 -14.09
N ASP A 247 24.72 -13.75 -15.28
CA ASP A 247 26.05 -13.78 -15.90
C ASP A 247 26.69 -12.40 -16.11
N THR A 248 28.02 -12.39 -16.24
CA THR A 248 28.88 -11.21 -16.43
C THR A 248 28.33 -10.23 -17.46
N ALA A 249 27.98 -9.02 -17.02
CA ALA A 249 27.65 -7.89 -17.88
C ALA A 249 28.94 -7.15 -18.28
N ASP A 250 29.04 -6.74 -19.55
CA ASP A 250 30.15 -5.96 -20.10
C ASP A 250 29.91 -4.46 -19.83
N LEU A 251 30.02 -4.09 -18.56
CA LEU A 251 29.79 -2.73 -18.07
C LEU A 251 31.12 -2.00 -17.83
N PRO A 252 31.18 -0.68 -18.12
CA PRO A 252 32.40 0.12 -18.03
C PRO A 252 33.19 -0.06 -16.72
N ASP A 253 34.51 -0.16 -16.81
CA ASP A 253 35.41 -0.41 -15.66
C ASP A 253 35.39 0.67 -14.58
N ASP A 254 35.05 1.90 -14.96
CA ASP A 254 34.91 3.05 -14.06
C ASP A 254 33.60 3.04 -13.27
N LEU A 255 32.64 2.17 -13.61
CA LEU A 255 31.38 2.06 -12.90
C LEU A 255 31.56 1.36 -11.54
N PRO A 256 31.06 1.93 -10.42
CA PRO A 256 31.13 1.30 -9.11
C PRO A 256 30.54 -0.12 -9.11
N LEU A 257 31.20 -1.05 -8.40
CA LEU A 257 30.82 -2.48 -8.37
C LEU A 257 29.36 -2.70 -7.94
N LEU A 258 28.88 -1.90 -6.98
CA LEU A 258 27.48 -1.94 -6.54
C LEU A 258 26.52 -1.62 -7.71
N LEU A 259 26.80 -0.58 -8.49
CA LEU A 259 25.98 -0.24 -9.66
C LEU A 259 26.06 -1.31 -10.75
N LYS A 260 27.26 -1.86 -11.03
CA LYS A 260 27.39 -2.98 -11.98
C LYS A 260 26.46 -4.15 -11.62
N ARG A 261 26.47 -4.55 -10.34
CA ARG A 261 25.60 -5.61 -9.82
C ARG A 261 24.11 -5.27 -9.98
N LEU A 262 23.71 -4.06 -9.60
CA LEU A 262 22.32 -3.61 -9.63
C LEU A 262 21.77 -3.48 -11.06
N TYR A 263 22.59 -3.04 -11.99
CA TYR A 263 22.24 -2.93 -13.40
C TYR A 263 22.16 -4.30 -14.07
N ALA A 264 23.12 -5.18 -13.82
CA ALA A 264 23.11 -6.55 -14.35
C ALA A 264 21.86 -7.33 -13.89
N SER A 265 21.45 -7.21 -12.62
CA SER A 265 20.24 -7.85 -12.08
C SER A 265 18.93 -7.29 -12.65
N ARG A 266 18.99 -6.18 -13.39
CA ARG A 266 17.88 -5.53 -14.10
C ARG A 266 17.99 -5.64 -15.63
N GLY A 267 18.89 -6.50 -16.12
CA GLY A 267 19.02 -6.79 -17.55
C GLY A 267 19.85 -5.79 -18.35
N VAL A 268 20.55 -4.84 -17.71
CA VAL A 268 21.54 -3.99 -18.39
C VAL A 268 22.79 -4.82 -18.63
N ARG A 269 23.21 -4.95 -19.90
CA ARG A 269 24.31 -5.85 -20.28
C ARG A 269 25.53 -5.11 -20.81
N THR A 270 25.35 -3.91 -21.36
CA THR A 270 26.37 -3.17 -22.10
C THR A 270 26.40 -1.70 -21.72
N ALA A 271 27.48 -1.00 -22.07
CA ALA A 271 27.57 0.45 -21.91
C ALA A 271 26.47 1.23 -22.66
N SER A 272 26.00 0.72 -23.82
CA SER A 272 24.90 1.35 -24.56
C SER A 272 23.58 1.34 -23.80
N ASP A 273 23.34 0.36 -22.93
CA ASP A 273 22.11 0.27 -22.13
C ASP A 273 22.04 1.34 -21.01
N LEU A 274 23.19 1.97 -20.72
CA LEU A 274 23.35 3.07 -19.77
C LEU A 274 23.26 4.46 -20.42
N GLU A 275 23.09 4.52 -21.74
CA GLU A 275 22.92 5.78 -22.47
C GLU A 275 21.69 6.54 -21.93
N ARG A 276 21.85 7.85 -21.76
CA ARG A 276 20.86 8.74 -21.15
C ARG A 276 20.57 9.97 -22.01
N SER A 277 21.36 10.19 -23.05
CA SER A 277 21.21 11.30 -23.99
C SER A 277 20.22 10.96 -25.08
N VAL A 278 19.65 12.00 -25.70
CA VAL A 278 18.72 11.86 -26.83
C VAL A 278 19.32 11.14 -28.04
N LYS A 279 20.65 10.94 -28.10
CA LYS A 279 21.31 10.16 -29.16
C LYS A 279 21.01 8.66 -29.05
N GLY A 280 20.71 8.16 -27.86
CA GLY A 280 20.34 6.77 -27.64
C GLY A 280 18.85 6.49 -27.85
N MET A 281 18.04 7.51 -28.16
CA MET A 281 16.65 7.29 -28.51
C MET A 281 16.54 6.44 -29.78
N LEU A 282 15.51 5.61 -29.81
CA LEU A 282 15.22 4.81 -30.99
C LEU A 282 14.84 5.72 -32.18
N PRO A 283 15.12 5.30 -33.43
CA PRO A 283 14.73 6.06 -34.60
C PRO A 283 13.20 5.97 -34.79
N TRP A 284 12.56 7.12 -35.04
CA TRP A 284 11.11 7.20 -35.21
C TRP A 284 10.61 6.42 -36.43
N GLN A 285 11.45 6.23 -37.45
CA GLN A 285 11.14 5.48 -38.68
C GLN A 285 10.79 4.01 -38.45
N GLN A 286 11.11 3.46 -37.28
CA GLN A 286 10.74 2.08 -36.93
C GLN A 286 9.32 1.98 -36.35
N LEU A 287 8.65 3.11 -36.08
CA LEU A 287 7.30 3.14 -35.55
C LEU A 287 6.28 3.12 -36.70
N SER A 288 5.66 1.95 -36.93
CA SER A 288 4.74 1.77 -38.06
C SER A 288 3.63 2.82 -38.11
N GLY A 289 3.32 3.28 -39.32
CA GLY A 289 2.26 4.27 -39.60
C GLY A 289 2.69 5.74 -39.42
N ILE A 290 3.86 6.01 -38.86
CA ILE A 290 4.31 7.37 -38.53
C ILE A 290 4.55 8.24 -39.77
N GLU A 291 5.06 7.69 -40.88
CA GLU A 291 5.27 8.45 -42.12
C GLU A 291 3.93 8.91 -42.70
N ASN A 292 2.96 8.00 -42.83
CA ASN A 292 1.62 8.31 -43.33
C ASN A 292 0.93 9.37 -42.45
N ALA A 293 1.04 9.23 -41.13
CA ALA A 293 0.52 10.20 -40.17
C ALA A 293 1.18 11.58 -40.31
N ALA A 294 2.50 11.64 -40.47
CA ALA A 294 3.23 12.89 -40.67
C ALA A 294 2.83 13.56 -42.00
N GLU A 295 2.65 12.79 -43.08
CA GLU A 295 2.15 13.31 -44.36
C GLU A 295 0.72 13.84 -44.26
N MET A 296 -0.16 13.11 -43.55
CA MET A 296 -1.54 13.52 -43.29
C MET A 296 -1.59 14.86 -42.53
N LEU A 297 -0.79 15.02 -41.49
CA LEU A 297 -0.67 16.28 -40.75
C LEU A 297 -0.03 17.40 -41.60
N TYR A 298 0.98 17.09 -42.41
CA TYR A 298 1.56 18.06 -43.35
C TYR A 298 0.52 18.62 -44.34
N ASN A 299 -0.34 17.76 -44.90
CA ASN A 299 -1.42 18.19 -45.79
C ASN A 299 -2.43 19.06 -45.03
N ALA A 300 -2.80 18.67 -43.81
CA ALA A 300 -3.66 19.46 -42.93
C ALA A 300 -3.10 20.87 -42.66
N PHE A 301 -1.78 20.99 -42.45
CA PHE A 301 -1.12 22.29 -42.28
C PHE A 301 -1.22 23.15 -43.53
N ARG A 302 -0.99 22.56 -44.70
CA ARG A 302 -1.03 23.26 -45.99
C ARG A 302 -2.45 23.76 -46.32
N GLU A 303 -3.46 22.97 -45.96
CA GLU A 303 -4.87 23.26 -46.23
C GLU A 303 -5.55 24.11 -45.14
N GLY A 304 -4.87 24.32 -44.01
CA GLY A 304 -5.43 25.03 -42.86
C GLY A 304 -6.56 24.24 -42.17
N THR A 305 -6.54 22.91 -42.30
CA THR A 305 -7.54 21.98 -41.75
C THR A 305 -7.63 22.13 -40.23
N ARG A 306 -8.85 22.19 -39.71
CA ARG A 306 -9.11 22.23 -38.27
C ARG A 306 -8.91 20.86 -37.63
N ILE A 307 -7.83 20.74 -36.86
CA ILE A 307 -7.49 19.51 -36.13
C ILE A 307 -8.07 19.60 -34.71
N VAL A 308 -8.83 18.57 -34.32
CA VAL A 308 -9.24 18.37 -32.92
C VAL A 308 -8.45 17.20 -32.35
N VAL A 309 -7.60 17.50 -31.37
CA VAL A 309 -6.87 16.49 -30.59
C VAL A 309 -7.80 15.91 -29.54
N VAL A 310 -8.06 14.61 -29.58
CA VAL A 310 -8.92 13.91 -28.62
C VAL A 310 -8.05 13.10 -27.65
N GLY A 311 -7.91 13.59 -26.43
CA GLY A 311 -7.10 12.96 -25.38
C GLY A 311 -7.86 11.94 -24.53
N ASP A 312 -7.16 11.33 -23.59
CA ASP A 312 -7.75 10.53 -22.51
C ASP A 312 -7.83 11.30 -21.17
N PHE A 313 -8.61 10.78 -20.22
CA PHE A 313 -8.90 11.41 -18.93
C PHE A 313 -7.88 11.06 -17.81
N ASP A 314 -6.64 10.76 -18.14
CA ASP A 314 -5.57 10.55 -17.17
C ASP A 314 -4.32 11.39 -17.48
N ALA A 315 -3.29 11.27 -16.65
CA ALA A 315 -2.08 12.06 -16.75
C ALA A 315 -1.33 11.83 -18.08
N ASP A 316 -1.36 10.63 -18.66
CA ASP A 316 -0.74 10.38 -19.96
C ASP A 316 -1.57 11.02 -21.07
N GLY A 317 -2.89 10.83 -21.06
CA GLY A 317 -3.81 11.50 -21.98
C GLY A 317 -3.70 13.02 -21.95
N ALA A 318 -3.61 13.61 -20.76
CA ALA A 318 -3.48 15.07 -20.61
C ALA A 318 -2.11 15.59 -21.06
N THR A 319 -1.02 14.89 -20.72
CA THR A 319 0.32 15.29 -21.19
C THR A 319 0.48 15.08 -22.68
N SER A 320 -0.10 14.02 -23.26
CA SER A 320 -0.17 13.76 -24.70
C SER A 320 -0.93 14.84 -25.45
N THR A 321 -2.07 15.26 -24.90
CA THR A 321 -2.88 16.35 -25.45
C THR A 321 -2.13 17.67 -25.42
N ALA A 322 -1.57 18.04 -24.26
CA ALA A 322 -0.81 19.26 -24.12
C ALA A 322 0.41 19.28 -25.05
N LEU A 323 1.17 18.18 -25.10
CA LEU A 323 2.34 18.04 -25.98
C LEU A 323 1.96 18.20 -27.44
N SER A 324 0.89 17.53 -27.89
CA SER A 324 0.44 17.59 -29.28
C SER A 324 -0.01 18.99 -29.67
N VAL A 325 -0.85 19.63 -28.84
CA VAL A 325 -1.33 21.00 -29.09
C VAL A 325 -0.18 22.01 -29.11
N LEU A 326 0.73 21.96 -28.13
CA LEU A 326 1.90 22.85 -28.06
C LEU A 326 2.84 22.63 -29.25
N SER A 327 3.09 21.37 -29.61
CA SER A 327 3.97 21.03 -30.72
C SER A 327 3.38 21.46 -32.05
N LEU A 328 2.11 21.15 -32.32
CA LEU A 328 1.43 21.52 -33.58
C LEU A 328 1.42 23.05 -33.75
N ARG A 329 1.13 23.81 -32.70
CA ARG A 329 1.21 25.29 -32.71
C ARG A 329 2.63 25.79 -32.98
N ALA A 330 3.63 25.26 -32.27
CA ALA A 330 5.03 25.62 -32.48
C ALA A 330 5.54 25.26 -33.88
N LEU A 331 4.97 24.23 -34.51
CA LEU A 331 5.26 23.82 -35.89
C LEU A 331 4.52 24.68 -36.95
N GLY A 332 3.66 25.60 -36.52
CA GLY A 332 2.95 26.55 -37.40
C GLY A 332 1.52 26.17 -37.77
N CYS A 333 0.87 25.30 -36.99
CA CYS A 333 -0.57 25.04 -37.11
C CYS A 333 -1.37 25.83 -36.07
N ASP A 334 -2.01 26.91 -36.52
CA ASP A 334 -2.86 27.74 -35.65
C ASP A 334 -4.26 27.15 -35.45
N ASN A 335 -4.73 26.31 -36.39
CA ASN A 335 -6.09 25.75 -36.40
C ASN A 335 -6.17 24.41 -35.65
N VAL A 336 -5.71 24.40 -34.41
CA VAL A 336 -5.72 23.22 -33.53
C VAL A 336 -6.39 23.53 -32.19
N THR A 337 -7.30 22.64 -31.80
CA THR A 337 -7.94 22.62 -30.48
C THR A 337 -7.92 21.21 -29.91
N TYR A 338 -8.40 21.03 -28.69
CA TYR A 338 -8.51 19.72 -28.05
C TYR A 338 -9.90 19.47 -27.48
N LEU A 339 -10.15 18.19 -27.21
CA LEU A 339 -11.30 17.65 -26.52
C LEU A 339 -10.79 16.51 -25.62
N VAL A 340 -11.27 16.47 -24.37
CA VAL A 340 -11.04 15.33 -23.48
C VAL A 340 -12.42 14.79 -23.11
N PRO A 341 -12.68 13.48 -23.28
CA PRO A 341 -13.98 12.89 -22.98
C PRO A 341 -14.24 12.89 -21.48
N ASN A 342 -15.52 12.97 -21.11
CA ASN A 342 -15.93 12.80 -19.73
C ASN A 342 -15.98 11.29 -19.39
N ARG A 343 -15.20 10.87 -18.40
CA ARG A 343 -15.11 9.46 -17.97
C ARG A 343 -16.46 8.83 -17.63
N PHE A 344 -17.38 9.61 -17.07
CA PHE A 344 -18.67 9.13 -16.57
C PHE A 344 -19.74 9.11 -17.65
N GLU A 345 -19.75 10.11 -18.53
CA GLU A 345 -20.78 10.29 -19.56
C GLU A 345 -20.40 9.59 -20.88
N ASP A 346 -19.18 9.82 -21.36
CA ASP A 346 -18.74 9.41 -22.69
C ASP A 346 -18.09 8.02 -22.72
N GLY A 347 -17.64 7.53 -21.56
CA GLY A 347 -16.84 6.32 -21.46
C GLY A 347 -15.38 6.53 -21.91
N TYR A 348 -14.71 5.46 -22.31
CA TYR A 348 -13.28 5.47 -22.66
C TYR A 348 -13.05 5.54 -24.17
N GLY A 349 -12.11 6.40 -24.59
CA GLY A 349 -11.65 6.56 -25.97
C GLY A 349 -12.61 7.35 -26.88
N LEU A 350 -12.41 7.24 -28.20
CA LEU A 350 -13.23 7.91 -29.21
C LEU A 350 -14.56 7.16 -29.41
N SER A 351 -15.62 7.59 -28.71
CA SER A 351 -16.99 7.12 -28.92
C SER A 351 -17.72 7.94 -30.00
N PRO A 352 -18.86 7.46 -30.54
CA PRO A 352 -19.71 8.27 -31.41
C PRO A 352 -20.10 9.62 -30.78
N GLU A 353 -20.40 9.65 -29.48
CA GLU A 353 -20.78 10.86 -28.76
C GLU A 353 -19.61 11.87 -28.72
N VAL A 354 -18.38 11.40 -28.51
CA VAL A 354 -17.18 12.24 -28.55
C VAL A 354 -16.91 12.77 -29.96
N VAL A 355 -17.21 11.98 -30.99
CA VAL A 355 -17.13 12.41 -32.39
C VAL A 355 -18.15 13.51 -32.69
N ASP A 356 -19.39 13.39 -32.20
CA ASP A 356 -20.41 14.44 -32.32
C ASP A 356 -19.96 15.73 -31.63
N GLN A 357 -19.37 15.63 -30.44
CA GLN A 357 -18.78 16.77 -29.74
C GLN A 357 -17.64 17.42 -30.55
N ALA A 358 -16.75 16.62 -31.14
CA ALA A 358 -15.67 17.11 -32.00
C ALA A 358 -16.21 17.77 -33.27
N HIS A 359 -17.23 17.18 -33.91
CA HIS A 359 -17.91 17.73 -35.06
C HIS A 359 -18.60 19.06 -34.76
N ALA A 360 -19.28 19.16 -33.60
CA ALA A 360 -19.88 20.41 -33.13
C ALA A 360 -18.83 21.52 -32.88
N ARG A 361 -17.59 21.14 -32.55
CA ARG A 361 -16.43 22.05 -32.49
C ARG A 361 -15.82 22.34 -33.87
N GLY A 362 -16.40 21.85 -34.95
CA GLY A 362 -15.94 22.07 -36.32
C GLY A 362 -14.73 21.24 -36.72
N ALA A 363 -14.54 20.05 -36.13
CA ALA A 363 -13.47 19.14 -36.52
C ALA A 363 -13.53 18.84 -38.03
N GLN A 364 -12.41 19.07 -38.72
CA GLN A 364 -12.17 18.61 -40.09
C GLN A 364 -11.17 17.46 -40.13
N MET A 365 -10.51 17.18 -39.01
CA MET A 365 -9.68 16.01 -38.75
C MET A 365 -9.69 15.77 -37.24
N ILE A 366 -9.74 14.50 -36.84
CA ILE A 366 -9.56 14.08 -35.46
C ILE A 366 -8.19 13.41 -35.33
N MET A 367 -7.43 13.81 -34.31
CA MET A 367 -6.21 13.11 -33.91
C MET A 367 -6.39 12.60 -32.49
N THR A 368 -6.50 11.28 -32.29
CA THR A 368 -6.55 10.73 -30.93
C THR A 368 -5.14 10.66 -30.35
N VAL A 369 -5.03 10.89 -29.05
CA VAL A 369 -3.79 10.73 -28.30
C VAL A 369 -4.07 9.92 -27.04
N ASP A 370 -3.25 8.89 -26.83
CA ASP A 370 -3.37 7.95 -25.71
C ASP A 370 -4.68 7.14 -25.69
N ASN A 371 -5.36 7.09 -26.84
CA ASN A 371 -6.55 6.29 -27.05
C ASN A 371 -6.79 6.05 -28.54
N GLY A 372 -7.78 5.24 -28.85
CA GLY A 372 -8.32 5.08 -30.19
C GLY A 372 -8.04 3.73 -30.85
N ILE A 373 -7.11 2.92 -30.35
CA ILE A 373 -6.75 1.63 -30.97
C ILE A 373 -7.93 0.63 -30.99
N SER A 374 -8.92 0.82 -30.13
CA SER A 374 -10.15 0.02 -30.05
C SER A 374 -11.42 0.78 -30.48
N SER A 375 -11.29 2.01 -31.00
CA SER A 375 -12.42 2.92 -31.24
C SER A 375 -13.09 2.72 -32.61
N HIS A 376 -13.49 1.49 -32.94
CA HIS A 376 -14.13 1.16 -34.22
C HIS A 376 -15.39 2.01 -34.49
N ALA A 377 -16.32 2.01 -33.52
CA ALA A 377 -17.60 2.71 -33.68
C ALA A 377 -17.42 4.24 -33.82
N GLY A 378 -16.48 4.83 -33.08
CA GLY A 378 -16.15 6.25 -33.19
C GLY A 378 -15.54 6.57 -34.56
N VAL A 379 -14.56 5.79 -35.02
CA VAL A 379 -13.94 5.99 -36.34
C VAL A 379 -14.95 5.84 -37.46
N ASP A 380 -15.80 4.81 -37.43
CA ASP A 380 -16.88 4.65 -38.40
C ASP A 380 -17.86 5.82 -38.38
N HIS A 381 -18.12 6.39 -37.20
CA HIS A 381 -18.99 7.54 -37.08
C HIS A 381 -18.36 8.81 -37.65
N ALA A 382 -17.06 9.04 -37.40
CA ALA A 382 -16.31 10.16 -37.95
C ALA A 382 -16.33 10.11 -39.49
N HIS A 383 -16.15 8.93 -40.08
CA HIS A 383 -16.27 8.75 -41.54
C HIS A 383 -17.66 9.07 -42.08
N ARG A 384 -18.74 8.72 -41.37
CA ARG A 384 -20.12 9.10 -41.76
C ARG A 384 -20.31 10.62 -41.80
N LEU A 385 -19.55 11.36 -40.99
CA LEU A 385 -19.52 12.82 -40.97
C LEU A 385 -18.45 13.42 -41.89
N GLY A 386 -17.70 12.59 -42.63
CA GLY A 386 -16.63 13.03 -43.53
C GLY A 386 -15.37 13.53 -42.83
N ILE A 387 -15.14 13.10 -41.58
CA ILE A 387 -13.99 13.51 -40.75
C ILE A 387 -12.96 12.36 -40.75
N PRO A 388 -11.75 12.57 -41.30
CA PRO A 388 -10.66 11.60 -41.19
C PRO A 388 -10.10 11.54 -39.77
N VAL A 389 -9.60 10.37 -39.38
CA VAL A 389 -9.08 10.06 -38.04
C VAL A 389 -7.64 9.57 -38.13
N LEU A 390 -6.75 10.23 -37.38
CA LEU A 390 -5.41 9.77 -37.07
C LEU A 390 -5.39 9.22 -35.64
N VAL A 391 -4.99 7.96 -35.46
CA VAL A 391 -4.89 7.33 -34.13
C VAL A 391 -3.45 7.33 -33.64
N THR A 392 -3.20 7.87 -32.45
CA THR A 392 -1.94 7.69 -31.72
C THR A 392 -2.22 7.09 -30.35
N ASP A 393 -1.71 5.89 -30.12
CA ASP A 393 -2.06 5.08 -28.95
C ASP A 393 -0.91 4.13 -28.62
N HIS A 394 -0.93 3.56 -27.42
CA HIS A 394 0.04 2.57 -26.96
C HIS A 394 -0.60 1.32 -26.35
N HIS A 395 -1.92 1.33 -26.14
CA HIS A 395 -2.66 0.18 -25.63
C HIS A 395 -2.56 -1.04 -26.56
N LEU A 396 -2.81 -2.24 -26.02
CA LEU A 396 -2.76 -3.45 -26.85
C LEU A 396 -3.88 -3.45 -27.90
N PRO A 397 -3.57 -3.71 -29.18
CA PRO A 397 -4.58 -3.78 -30.22
C PRO A 397 -5.50 -4.99 -30.03
N GLY A 398 -6.75 -4.84 -30.49
CA GLY A 398 -7.68 -5.96 -30.62
C GLY A 398 -7.34 -6.88 -31.79
N ASP A 399 -8.23 -7.85 -32.07
CA ASP A 399 -8.09 -8.74 -33.23
C ASP A 399 -8.24 -8.00 -34.56
N THR A 400 -9.05 -6.95 -34.57
CA THR A 400 -9.21 -6.03 -35.68
C THR A 400 -8.79 -4.62 -35.25
N LEU A 401 -8.45 -3.78 -36.23
CA LEU A 401 -8.10 -2.38 -36.01
C LEU A 401 -9.21 -1.48 -36.55
N PRO A 402 -9.41 -0.28 -35.98
CA PRO A 402 -10.32 0.71 -36.55
C PRO A 402 -9.84 1.12 -37.94
N ALA A 403 -10.77 1.51 -38.81
CA ALA A 403 -10.48 1.86 -40.21
C ALA A 403 -9.86 3.27 -40.38
N ALA A 404 -9.06 3.74 -39.42
CA ALA A 404 -8.46 5.07 -39.41
C ALA A 404 -7.43 5.23 -40.55
N GLU A 405 -7.28 6.44 -41.09
CA GLU A 405 -6.34 6.72 -42.19
C GLU A 405 -4.88 6.45 -41.82
N ALA A 406 -4.54 6.63 -40.55
CA ALA A 406 -3.25 6.26 -40.00
C ALA A 406 -3.38 5.85 -38.52
N ILE A 407 -2.62 4.84 -38.13
CA ILE A 407 -2.54 4.33 -36.76
C ILE A 407 -1.06 4.25 -36.38
N ILE A 408 -0.70 4.88 -35.29
CA ILE A 408 0.63 4.80 -34.69
C ILE A 408 0.47 4.14 -33.33
N ASN A 409 1.00 2.92 -33.20
CA ASN A 409 1.04 2.23 -31.93
C ASN A 409 2.22 1.23 -31.91
N PRO A 410 3.12 1.27 -30.90
CA PRO A 410 4.27 0.38 -30.83
C PRO A 410 3.87 -1.10 -30.70
N ASN A 411 2.67 -1.39 -30.20
CA ASN A 411 2.14 -2.73 -29.97
C ASN A 411 1.37 -3.32 -31.17
N LEU A 412 1.36 -2.66 -32.33
CA LEU A 412 0.87 -3.27 -33.57
C LEU A 412 1.68 -4.54 -33.90
N ARG A 413 0.98 -5.57 -34.42
CA ARG A 413 1.58 -6.88 -34.75
C ARG A 413 2.77 -6.76 -35.72
N ASP A 414 2.67 -5.83 -36.67
CA ASP A 414 3.68 -5.60 -37.72
C ASP A 414 4.53 -4.35 -37.44
N CYS A 415 4.68 -3.95 -36.18
CA CYS A 415 5.53 -2.83 -35.79
C CYS A 415 6.89 -3.32 -35.31
N ASP A 416 7.97 -2.85 -35.93
CA ASP A 416 9.34 -3.23 -35.58
C ASP A 416 9.94 -2.36 -34.47
N PHE A 417 9.24 -1.31 -34.02
CA PHE A 417 9.74 -0.41 -32.98
C PHE A 417 10.09 -1.19 -31.70
N PRO A 418 11.36 -1.18 -31.25
CA PRO A 418 11.80 -2.05 -30.15
C PRO A 418 11.14 -1.75 -28.80
N SER A 419 10.85 -0.47 -28.52
CA SER A 419 10.25 -0.03 -27.26
C SER A 419 8.73 -0.21 -27.28
N LYS A 420 8.27 -1.43 -26.98
CA LYS A 420 6.84 -1.77 -26.85
C LYS A 420 6.15 -1.11 -25.65
N SER A 421 6.92 -0.52 -24.76
CA SER A 421 6.45 0.10 -23.52
C SER A 421 6.29 1.62 -23.62
N LEU A 422 6.35 2.21 -24.82
CA LEU A 422 6.15 3.65 -24.97
C LEU A 422 4.79 4.05 -24.38
N ALA A 423 4.75 5.13 -23.60
CA ALA A 423 3.51 5.77 -23.17
C ALA A 423 2.85 6.53 -24.34
N GLY A 424 1.56 6.84 -24.25
CA GLY A 424 0.84 7.67 -25.22
C GLY A 424 1.55 8.98 -25.51
N VAL A 425 2.07 9.67 -24.49
CA VAL A 425 2.81 10.94 -24.66
C VAL A 425 4.12 10.72 -25.42
N GLY A 426 4.73 9.56 -25.26
CA GLY A 426 5.90 9.14 -26.02
C GLY A 426 5.54 8.93 -27.49
N VAL A 427 4.45 8.23 -27.79
CA VAL A 427 3.96 8.02 -29.18
C VAL A 427 3.72 9.37 -29.86
N ALA A 428 3.00 10.27 -29.18
CA ALA A 428 2.75 11.62 -29.66
C ALA A 428 4.06 12.40 -29.90
N PHE A 429 5.01 12.33 -28.97
CA PHE A 429 6.32 12.98 -29.13
C PHE A 429 7.08 12.48 -30.35
N TYR A 430 7.10 11.17 -30.59
CA TYR A 430 7.74 10.56 -31.76
C TYR A 430 7.08 11.03 -33.07
N LEU A 431 5.75 11.08 -33.13
CA LEU A 431 5.03 11.66 -34.28
C LEU A 431 5.41 13.13 -34.52
N MET A 432 5.50 13.94 -33.47
CA MET A 432 5.92 15.35 -33.60
C MET A 432 7.35 15.48 -34.13
N LEU A 433 8.27 14.57 -33.75
CA LEU A 433 9.63 14.53 -34.30
C LEU A 433 9.64 14.20 -35.80
N ALA A 434 8.83 13.22 -36.22
CA ALA A 434 8.68 12.86 -37.62
C ALA A 434 8.08 14.02 -38.43
N LEU A 435 6.99 14.62 -37.94
CA LEU A 435 6.35 15.76 -38.58
C LEU A 435 7.29 16.97 -38.69
N ARG A 436 8.04 17.32 -37.63
CA ARG A 436 9.04 18.40 -37.69
C ARG A 436 10.09 18.13 -38.78
N THR A 437 10.55 16.88 -38.88
CA THR A 437 11.54 16.46 -39.87
C THR A 437 10.98 16.64 -41.28
N LEU A 438 9.77 16.14 -41.52
CA LEU A 438 9.08 16.29 -42.80
C LEU A 438 8.85 17.77 -43.17
N LEU A 439 8.35 18.59 -42.24
CA LEU A 439 8.11 20.02 -42.46
C LEU A 439 9.39 20.76 -42.84
N ARG A 440 10.50 20.45 -42.16
CA ARG A 440 11.82 21.02 -42.50
C ARG A 440 12.24 20.62 -43.91
N ASP A 441 12.14 19.34 -44.25
CA ASP A 441 12.59 18.83 -45.54
C ASP A 441 11.69 19.32 -46.69
N LYS A 442 10.44 19.71 -46.40
CA LYS A 442 9.51 20.39 -47.33
C LYS A 442 9.68 21.92 -47.38
N GLY A 443 10.61 22.50 -46.63
CA GLY A 443 10.84 23.96 -46.60
C GLY A 443 9.72 24.76 -45.91
N TRP A 444 8.86 24.12 -45.11
CA TRP A 444 7.70 24.74 -44.47
C TRP A 444 8.08 25.93 -43.60
N PHE A 445 9.07 25.75 -42.71
CA PHE A 445 9.53 26.76 -41.77
C PHE A 445 10.05 28.02 -42.46
N GLU A 446 10.85 27.84 -43.52
CA GLU A 446 11.35 28.95 -44.34
C GLU A 446 10.20 29.68 -45.03
N SER A 447 9.25 28.95 -45.63
CA SER A 447 8.10 29.55 -46.31
C SER A 447 7.16 30.33 -45.38
N ARG A 448 7.09 29.95 -44.11
CA ARG A 448 6.24 30.58 -43.08
C ARG A 448 6.98 31.62 -42.24
N GLY A 449 8.31 31.72 -42.35
CA GLY A 449 9.13 32.59 -41.51
C GLY A 449 9.15 32.17 -40.04
N ILE A 450 9.02 30.87 -39.76
CA ILE A 450 9.00 30.30 -38.41
C ILE A 450 10.34 29.61 -38.15
N ALA A 451 10.95 29.83 -36.97
CA ALA A 451 12.17 29.10 -36.60
C ALA A 451 11.84 27.62 -36.34
N VAL A 452 12.72 26.70 -36.76
CA VAL A 452 12.52 25.27 -36.52
C VAL A 452 12.48 25.00 -35.00
N PRO A 453 11.34 24.54 -34.44
CA PRO A 453 11.19 24.43 -32.99
C PRO A 453 12.00 23.28 -32.40
N ASN A 454 12.55 23.50 -31.20
CA ASN A 454 13.24 22.47 -30.44
C ASN A 454 12.25 21.67 -29.59
N LEU A 455 11.67 20.61 -30.18
CA LEU A 455 10.69 19.75 -29.49
C LEU A 455 11.23 19.10 -28.20
N ALA A 456 12.54 19.08 -27.99
CA ALA A 456 13.11 18.59 -26.74
C ALA A 456 12.66 19.44 -25.53
N GLU A 457 12.13 20.65 -25.73
CA GLU A 457 11.53 21.49 -24.68
C GLU A 457 10.29 20.87 -24.03
N TYR A 458 9.63 19.90 -24.69
CA TYR A 458 8.44 19.21 -24.18
C TYR A 458 8.74 17.84 -23.52
N LEU A 459 10.02 17.50 -23.34
CA LEU A 459 10.41 16.23 -22.70
C LEU A 459 10.04 16.18 -21.21
N ASP A 460 9.76 17.32 -20.59
CA ASP A 460 9.19 17.39 -19.24
C ASP A 460 7.76 16.80 -19.19
N LEU A 461 6.92 17.11 -20.18
CA LEU A 461 5.60 16.48 -20.36
C LEU A 461 5.74 14.98 -20.63
N VAL A 462 6.67 14.58 -21.50
CA VAL A 462 6.94 13.17 -21.80
C VAL A 462 7.32 12.40 -20.55
N ALA A 463 8.23 12.94 -19.73
CA ALA A 463 8.63 12.28 -18.48
C ALA A 463 7.48 12.19 -17.47
N LEU A 464 6.65 13.22 -17.36
CA LEU A 464 5.50 13.21 -16.46
C LEU A 464 4.46 12.16 -16.88
N GLY A 465 4.06 12.13 -18.15
CA GLY A 465 3.09 11.14 -18.66
C GLY A 465 3.62 9.72 -18.55
N THR A 466 4.84 9.46 -19.04
CA THR A 466 5.48 8.13 -18.99
C THR A 466 5.55 7.56 -17.57
N VAL A 467 5.91 8.39 -16.58
CA VAL A 467 6.01 7.91 -15.20
C VAL A 467 4.64 7.79 -14.53
N ALA A 468 3.70 8.69 -14.84
CA ALA A 468 2.35 8.65 -14.27
C ALA A 468 1.53 7.48 -14.81
N ASP A 469 1.80 7.02 -16.03
CA ASP A 469 1.16 5.85 -16.65
C ASP A 469 1.75 4.51 -16.16
N VAL A 470 2.88 4.56 -15.46
CA VAL A 470 3.50 3.36 -14.87
C VAL A 470 3.88 2.33 -15.96
N VAL A 471 4.22 2.78 -17.17
CA VAL A 471 4.79 1.90 -18.20
C VAL A 471 6.20 1.44 -17.81
N PRO A 472 6.63 0.25 -18.27
CA PRO A 472 8.01 -0.19 -18.08
C PRO A 472 9.04 0.87 -18.51
N LEU A 473 10.00 1.16 -17.63
CA LEU A 473 11.17 1.99 -17.96
C LEU A 473 12.23 1.14 -18.67
N ASP A 474 11.90 0.73 -19.89
CA ASP A 474 12.87 0.16 -20.84
C ASP A 474 13.95 1.19 -21.23
N ALA A 475 14.93 0.79 -22.05
CA ALA A 475 16.05 1.68 -22.39
C ALA A 475 15.59 3.02 -22.99
N ASN A 476 14.58 3.00 -23.86
CA ASN A 476 14.10 4.20 -24.54
C ASN A 476 13.31 5.11 -23.57
N ASN A 477 12.41 4.53 -22.78
CA ASN A 477 11.67 5.28 -21.75
C ASN A 477 12.58 5.84 -20.66
N ARG A 478 13.66 5.15 -20.29
CA ARG A 478 14.67 5.69 -19.36
C ARG A 478 15.34 6.94 -19.92
N ILE A 479 15.68 6.95 -21.20
CA ILE A 479 16.27 8.13 -21.87
C ILE A 479 15.28 9.29 -21.85
N LEU A 480 14.05 9.07 -22.30
CA LEU A 480 13.00 10.11 -22.33
C LEU A 480 12.75 10.68 -20.93
N THR A 481 12.56 9.81 -19.94
CA THR A 481 12.32 10.18 -18.54
C THR A 481 13.51 10.93 -17.94
N TRP A 482 14.74 10.44 -18.14
CA TRP A 482 15.96 11.11 -17.66
C TRP A 482 16.11 12.50 -18.25
N GLN A 483 15.85 12.64 -19.56
CA GLN A 483 15.95 13.90 -20.27
C GLN A 483 14.89 14.92 -19.80
N GLY A 484 13.67 14.48 -19.50
CA GLY A 484 12.63 15.32 -18.91
C GLY A 484 12.97 15.76 -17.48
N LEU A 485 13.37 14.83 -16.61
CA LEU A 485 13.82 15.13 -15.25
C LEU A 485 15.00 16.12 -15.25
N SER A 486 15.99 15.91 -16.11
CA SER A 486 17.16 16.79 -16.23
C SER A 486 16.77 18.22 -16.61
N ARG A 487 15.75 18.38 -17.46
CA ARG A 487 15.23 19.70 -17.86
C ARG A 487 14.48 20.38 -16.73
N ILE A 488 13.62 19.66 -16.03
CA ILE A 488 12.91 20.18 -14.86
C ILE A 488 13.90 20.64 -13.79
N ARG A 489 14.92 19.82 -13.48
CA ARG A 489 16.02 20.16 -12.56
C ARG A 489 16.79 21.40 -13.03
N ALA A 490 16.97 21.59 -14.33
CA ALA A 490 17.59 22.78 -14.90
C ALA A 490 16.66 24.01 -14.96
N GLY A 491 15.44 23.93 -14.43
CA GLY A 491 14.44 25.01 -14.48
C GLY A 491 13.79 25.22 -15.85
N LYS A 492 13.98 24.28 -16.78
CA LYS A 492 13.44 24.31 -18.14
C LYS A 492 12.21 23.40 -18.24
N CYS A 493 11.08 23.83 -17.69
CA CYS A 493 9.83 23.09 -17.77
C CYS A 493 8.62 24.02 -17.88
N ARG A 494 7.48 23.44 -18.26
CA ARG A 494 6.20 24.13 -18.39
C ARG A 494 5.79 24.79 -17.06
N PRO A 495 5.20 26.01 -17.09
CA PRO A 495 4.68 26.66 -15.90
C PRO A 495 3.74 25.78 -15.08
N GLY A 496 2.92 24.95 -15.74
CA GLY A 496 2.04 23.98 -15.08
C GLY A 496 2.77 22.97 -14.21
N ILE A 497 3.84 22.35 -14.72
CA ILE A 497 4.67 21.41 -13.96
C ILE A 497 5.34 22.13 -12.78
N LYS A 498 5.84 23.35 -13.00
CA LYS A 498 6.43 24.15 -11.92
C LYS A 498 5.42 24.45 -10.82
N ALA A 499 4.19 24.81 -11.15
CA ALA A 499 3.13 25.05 -10.18
C ALA A 499 2.76 23.78 -9.40
N LEU A 500 2.74 22.61 -10.06
CA LEU A 500 2.53 21.33 -9.37
C LEU A 500 3.67 20.99 -8.41
N LEU A 501 4.93 21.29 -8.75
CA LEU A 501 6.07 21.12 -7.85
C LEU A 501 5.95 22.03 -6.61
N GLU A 502 5.58 23.29 -6.82
CA GLU A 502 5.36 24.27 -5.74
C GLU A 502 4.28 23.79 -4.76
N ILE A 503 3.09 23.42 -5.25
CA ILE A 503 1.97 22.99 -4.38
C ILE A 503 2.19 21.62 -3.73
N SER A 504 3.01 20.76 -4.35
CA SER A 504 3.39 19.47 -3.78
C SER A 504 4.60 19.54 -2.84
N ASN A 505 5.17 20.74 -2.63
CA ASN A 505 6.35 20.99 -1.82
C ASN A 505 7.56 20.13 -2.24
N ARG A 506 7.80 20.04 -3.55
CA ARG A 506 8.91 19.28 -4.14
C ARG A 506 9.98 20.23 -4.68
N ASP A 507 11.23 19.98 -4.29
CA ASP A 507 12.39 20.72 -4.80
C ASP A 507 12.72 20.24 -6.22
N PRO A 508 12.61 21.11 -7.25
CA PRO A 508 12.90 20.73 -8.63
C PRO A 508 14.33 20.21 -8.81
N LEU A 509 15.31 20.69 -8.04
CA LEU A 509 16.73 20.30 -8.17
C LEU A 509 16.98 18.84 -7.77
N LYS A 510 16.12 18.29 -6.90
CA LYS A 510 16.26 16.94 -6.33
C LYS A 510 15.24 15.96 -6.89
N LEU A 511 14.41 16.42 -7.82
CA LEU A 511 13.26 15.70 -8.33
C LEU A 511 13.65 14.32 -8.87
N ALA A 512 13.05 13.26 -8.35
CA ALA A 512 13.18 11.90 -8.86
C ALA A 512 11.95 11.49 -9.67
N ALA A 513 12.05 10.37 -10.42
CA ALA A 513 10.89 9.84 -11.14
C ALA A 513 9.72 9.53 -10.18
N SER A 514 10.00 9.00 -8.99
CA SER A 514 8.98 8.74 -7.97
C SER A 514 8.17 9.99 -7.59
N ASP A 515 8.77 11.18 -7.55
CA ASP A 515 8.03 12.41 -7.29
C ASP A 515 7.01 12.72 -8.41
N LEU A 516 7.36 12.43 -9.67
CA LEU A 516 6.40 12.56 -10.78
C LEU A 516 5.21 11.61 -10.58
N GLY A 517 5.47 10.34 -10.26
CA GLY A 517 4.43 9.30 -10.12
C GLY A 517 3.58 9.40 -8.84
N PHE A 518 4.15 9.89 -7.72
CA PHE A 518 3.47 9.93 -6.42
C PHE A 518 3.05 11.32 -5.95
N ALA A 519 3.62 12.39 -6.50
CA ALA A 519 3.26 13.76 -6.13
C ALA A 519 2.53 14.51 -7.25
N LEU A 520 3.02 14.45 -8.49
CA LEU A 520 2.45 15.24 -9.59
C LEU A 520 1.31 14.51 -10.29
N GLY A 521 1.57 13.31 -10.82
CA GLY A 521 0.60 12.48 -11.53
C GLY A 521 -0.74 12.30 -10.79
N PRO A 522 -0.76 12.04 -9.46
CA PRO A 522 -2.01 11.89 -8.73
C PRO A 522 -2.89 13.14 -8.68
N ARG A 523 -2.32 14.35 -8.81
CA ARG A 523 -3.08 15.61 -8.87
C ARG A 523 -3.75 15.80 -10.22
N LEU A 524 -3.04 15.50 -11.31
CA LEU A 524 -3.65 15.45 -12.65
C LEU A 524 -4.76 14.41 -12.70
N ASN A 525 -4.46 13.19 -12.27
CA ASN A 525 -5.42 12.08 -12.25
C ASN A 525 -6.63 12.31 -11.33
N ALA A 526 -6.56 13.23 -10.36
CA ALA A 526 -7.69 13.54 -9.51
C ALA A 526 -8.83 14.19 -10.30
N ALA A 527 -8.50 15.03 -11.30
CA ALA A 527 -9.49 15.65 -12.17
C ALA A 527 -10.28 14.59 -12.94
N GLY A 528 -9.63 13.74 -13.76
CA GLY A 528 -10.34 12.68 -14.49
C GLY A 528 -10.95 11.56 -13.62
N ARG A 529 -10.79 11.58 -12.29
CA ARG A 529 -11.44 10.65 -11.35
C ARG A 529 -12.67 11.23 -10.67
N LEU A 530 -12.79 12.54 -10.58
CA LEU A 530 -13.84 13.21 -9.81
C LEU A 530 -14.63 14.23 -10.62
N ASP A 531 -14.04 14.77 -11.68
CA ASP A 531 -14.57 15.93 -12.41
C ASP A 531 -14.03 15.94 -13.86
N ASP A 532 -13.87 17.12 -14.44
CA ASP A 532 -13.37 17.34 -15.80
C ASP A 532 -11.82 17.39 -15.88
N MET A 533 -11.24 16.47 -16.66
CA MET A 533 -9.80 16.43 -16.93
C MET A 533 -9.29 17.65 -17.74
N SER A 534 -10.17 18.45 -18.34
CA SER A 534 -9.81 19.66 -19.09
C SER A 534 -8.99 20.66 -18.26
N VAL A 535 -9.19 20.71 -16.94
CA VAL A 535 -8.39 21.52 -15.98
C VAL A 535 -6.93 21.09 -15.98
N GLY A 536 -6.68 19.77 -16.00
CA GLY A 536 -5.34 19.19 -16.08
C GLY A 536 -4.62 19.55 -17.37
N VAL A 537 -5.32 19.49 -18.51
CA VAL A 537 -4.76 19.90 -19.81
C VAL A 537 -4.49 21.41 -19.84
N ALA A 538 -5.44 22.22 -19.37
CA ALA A 538 -5.30 23.67 -19.33
C ALA A 538 -4.06 24.09 -18.53
N LEU A 539 -3.83 23.46 -17.36
CA LEU A 539 -2.65 23.70 -16.54
C LEU A 539 -1.34 23.45 -17.30
N LEU A 540 -1.26 22.35 -18.05
CA LEU A 540 -0.05 21.97 -18.80
C LEU A 540 0.17 22.88 -20.03
N LEU A 541 -0.92 23.43 -20.59
CA LEU A 541 -0.89 24.39 -21.69
C LEU A 541 -0.52 25.81 -21.25
N CYS A 542 -0.70 26.20 -19.98
CA CYS A 542 -0.42 27.55 -19.49
C CYS A 542 1.00 28.04 -19.84
N ASP A 543 1.08 29.28 -20.34
CA ASP A 543 2.34 29.98 -20.60
C ASP A 543 2.75 30.95 -19.46
N ASN A 544 1.87 31.18 -18.49
CA ASN A 544 2.12 32.07 -17.36
C ASN A 544 1.98 31.32 -16.02
N ILE A 545 2.87 31.66 -15.07
CA ILE A 545 2.92 30.97 -13.77
C ILE A 545 1.75 31.35 -12.84
N GLY A 546 1.13 32.51 -13.04
CA GLY A 546 0.02 32.97 -12.21
C GLY A 546 -1.23 32.11 -12.39
N GLU A 547 -1.67 31.95 -13.63
CA GLU A 547 -2.77 31.07 -14.03
C GLU A 547 -2.47 29.61 -13.70
N ALA A 548 -1.23 29.16 -13.96
CA ALA A 548 -0.82 27.80 -13.60
C ALA A 548 -0.95 27.52 -12.10
N ARG A 549 -0.68 28.49 -11.22
CA ARG A 549 -0.89 28.32 -9.77
C ARG A 549 -2.35 28.19 -9.38
N VAL A 550 -3.25 28.91 -10.05
CA VAL A 550 -4.70 28.81 -9.81
C VAL A 550 -5.18 27.40 -10.17
N LEU A 551 -4.87 26.94 -11.38
CA LEU A 551 -5.26 25.61 -11.84
C LEU A 551 -4.60 24.49 -11.01
N ALA A 552 -3.33 24.65 -10.61
CA ALA A 552 -2.67 23.69 -9.72
C ALA A 552 -3.35 23.61 -8.35
N SER A 553 -3.86 24.73 -7.82
CA SER A 553 -4.63 24.76 -6.57
C SER A 553 -5.96 24.02 -6.70
N GLU A 554 -6.63 24.15 -7.84
CA GLU A 554 -7.87 23.42 -8.13
C GLU A 554 -7.63 21.91 -8.20
N LEU A 555 -6.58 21.48 -8.92
CA LEU A 555 -6.18 20.07 -8.96
C LEU A 555 -5.75 19.51 -7.59
N ASP A 556 -5.11 20.33 -6.75
CA ASP A 556 -4.77 19.89 -5.38
C ASP A 556 -6.04 19.70 -4.54
N ALA A 557 -7.01 20.61 -4.65
CA ALA A 557 -8.30 20.47 -3.97
C ALA A 557 -9.02 19.17 -4.39
N LEU A 558 -9.11 18.90 -5.70
CA LEU A 558 -9.66 17.64 -6.22
C LEU A 558 -8.89 16.42 -5.69
N ASN A 559 -7.57 16.51 -5.60
CA ASN A 559 -6.74 15.44 -5.05
C ASN A 559 -6.97 15.21 -3.54
N GLN A 560 -7.23 16.26 -2.76
CA GLN A 560 -7.61 16.10 -1.35
C GLN A 560 -8.98 15.44 -1.24
N THR A 561 -10.00 15.93 -1.97
CA THR A 561 -11.33 15.32 -2.01
C THR A 561 -11.25 13.84 -2.40
N ARG A 562 -10.42 13.50 -3.39
CA ARG A 562 -10.19 12.11 -3.81
C ARG A 562 -9.62 11.27 -2.67
N LYS A 563 -8.65 11.78 -1.92
CA LYS A 563 -8.04 11.07 -0.79
C LYS A 563 -9.03 10.89 0.35
N GLU A 564 -9.89 11.86 0.62
CA GLU A 564 -10.95 11.76 1.62
C GLU A 564 -11.95 10.65 1.25
N ILE A 565 -12.43 10.63 0.00
CA ILE A 565 -13.28 9.56 -0.52
C ILE A 565 -12.57 8.20 -0.42
N GLU A 566 -11.29 8.14 -0.83
CA GLU A 566 -10.48 6.92 -0.75
C GLU A 566 -10.31 6.41 0.69
N GLN A 567 -10.12 7.30 1.66
CA GLN A 567 -10.01 6.95 3.08
C GLN A 567 -11.33 6.39 3.62
N GLY A 568 -12.47 7.01 3.27
CA GLY A 568 -13.80 6.50 3.64
C GLY A 568 -14.03 5.09 3.06
N MET A 569 -13.81 4.93 1.75
CA MET A 569 -13.93 3.64 1.06
C MET A 569 -12.96 2.59 1.62
N GLN A 570 -11.75 2.99 2.04
CA GLN A 570 -10.78 2.08 2.65
C GLN A 570 -11.27 1.55 4.00
N ALA A 571 -11.91 2.37 4.83
CA ALA A 571 -12.47 1.93 6.12
C ALA A 571 -13.60 0.91 5.91
N GLU A 572 -14.45 1.12 4.91
CA GLU A 572 -15.51 0.18 4.53
C GLU A 572 -14.94 -1.12 3.97
N ALA A 573 -13.97 -1.02 3.06
CA ALA A 573 -13.29 -2.18 2.51
C ALA A 573 -12.60 -2.98 3.60
N LEU A 574 -11.94 -2.32 4.55
CA LEU A 574 -11.32 -2.97 5.69
C LEU A 574 -12.37 -3.78 6.47
N THR A 575 -13.54 -3.20 6.75
CA THR A 575 -14.65 -3.90 7.41
C THR A 575 -15.09 -5.15 6.64
N LEU A 576 -15.16 -5.08 5.30
CA LEU A 576 -15.47 -6.23 4.46
C LEU A 576 -14.34 -7.28 4.46
N CYS A 577 -13.08 -6.83 4.41
CA CYS A 577 -11.89 -7.69 4.51
C CYS A 577 -11.88 -8.46 5.84
N GLU A 578 -12.18 -7.79 6.95
CA GLU A 578 -12.25 -8.41 8.28
C GLU A 578 -13.34 -9.48 8.37
N LYS A 579 -14.51 -9.24 7.75
CA LYS A 579 -15.59 -10.25 7.70
C LYS A 579 -15.14 -11.50 6.95
N LEU A 580 -14.41 -11.32 5.85
CA LEU A 580 -13.83 -12.42 5.07
C LEU A 580 -12.75 -13.17 5.86
N GLU A 581 -11.89 -12.47 6.59
CA GLU A 581 -10.85 -13.08 7.44
C GLU A 581 -11.46 -13.84 8.64
N ARG A 582 -12.58 -13.37 9.20
CA ARG A 582 -13.26 -14.00 10.34
C ARG A 582 -14.13 -15.20 9.99
N SER A 583 -14.50 -15.41 8.71
CA SER A 583 -15.44 -16.48 8.35
C SER A 583 -14.84 -17.89 8.51
N GLY A 584 -13.50 -18.01 8.64
CA GLY A 584 -12.81 -19.31 8.78
C GLY A 584 -12.79 -20.15 7.50
N ASP A 585 -13.36 -19.64 6.40
CA ASP A 585 -13.38 -20.28 5.10
C ASP A 585 -12.05 -20.06 4.36
N THR A 586 -11.71 -21.00 3.48
CA THR A 586 -10.57 -20.81 2.58
C THR A 586 -10.91 -19.72 1.57
N LEU A 587 -10.19 -18.59 1.60
CA LEU A 587 -10.43 -17.48 0.67
C LEU A 587 -10.31 -17.95 -0.80
N PRO A 588 -11.22 -17.52 -1.69
CA PRO A 588 -11.15 -17.85 -3.11
C PRO A 588 -9.93 -17.20 -3.77
N GLY A 589 -9.40 -17.81 -4.83
CA GLY A 589 -8.21 -17.38 -5.55
C GLY A 589 -8.27 -15.92 -6.03
N GLY A 590 -9.46 -15.41 -6.35
CA GLY A 590 -9.73 -14.01 -6.67
C GLY A 590 -10.88 -13.45 -5.84
N LEU A 591 -10.86 -12.14 -5.58
CA LEU A 591 -11.86 -11.45 -4.77
C LEU A 591 -12.66 -10.48 -5.64
N ALA A 592 -13.98 -10.58 -5.61
CA ALA A 592 -14.87 -9.53 -6.11
C ALA A 592 -15.59 -8.89 -4.93
N MET A 593 -15.56 -7.56 -4.82
CA MET A 593 -16.14 -6.83 -3.69
C MET A 593 -17.00 -5.68 -4.18
N TYR A 594 -18.11 -5.43 -3.50
CA TYR A 594 -19.06 -4.37 -3.79
C TYR A 594 -19.47 -3.68 -2.49
N HIS A 595 -19.64 -2.35 -2.56
CA HIS A 595 -20.30 -1.59 -1.52
C HIS A 595 -21.10 -0.45 -2.16
N PRO A 596 -22.33 -0.17 -1.68
CA PRO A 596 -23.20 0.87 -2.27
C PRO A 596 -22.63 2.29 -2.11
N GLU A 597 -21.79 2.54 -1.10
CA GLU A 597 -21.18 3.86 -0.88
C GLU A 597 -19.84 4.05 -1.62
N TRP A 598 -19.40 3.04 -2.38
CA TRP A 598 -18.14 3.17 -3.13
C TRP A 598 -18.28 4.07 -4.35
N HIS A 599 -17.24 4.86 -4.61
CA HIS A 599 -17.22 5.77 -5.74
C HIS A 599 -16.51 5.16 -6.96
N GLN A 600 -17.19 5.13 -8.11
CA GLN A 600 -16.66 4.54 -9.36
C GLN A 600 -15.33 5.14 -9.83
N GLY A 601 -15.03 6.41 -9.51
CA GLY A 601 -13.74 7.04 -9.82
C GLY A 601 -12.56 6.55 -8.98
N VAL A 602 -12.83 5.89 -7.84
CA VAL A 602 -11.83 5.54 -6.81
C VAL A 602 -11.68 4.03 -6.59
N VAL A 603 -12.67 3.22 -6.98
CA VAL A 603 -12.64 1.74 -6.80
C VAL A 603 -11.39 1.05 -7.34
N GLY A 604 -10.79 1.56 -8.42
CA GLY A 604 -9.56 0.99 -8.96
C GLY A 604 -8.34 1.14 -8.03
N ILE A 605 -8.29 2.20 -7.21
CA ILE A 605 -7.24 2.40 -6.21
C ILE A 605 -7.49 1.45 -5.02
N LEU A 606 -8.76 1.32 -4.63
CA LEU A 606 -9.17 0.41 -3.57
C LEU A 606 -8.85 -1.05 -3.92
N ALA A 607 -9.15 -1.48 -5.15
CA ALA A 607 -8.81 -2.82 -5.64
C ALA A 607 -7.31 -3.11 -5.53
N SER A 608 -6.44 -2.13 -5.85
CA SER A 608 -4.98 -2.29 -5.70
C SER A 608 -4.57 -2.51 -4.24
N ARG A 609 -5.15 -1.77 -3.30
CA ARG A 609 -4.84 -1.91 -1.86
C ARG A 609 -5.32 -3.24 -1.29
N ILE A 610 -6.52 -3.69 -1.68
CA ILE A 610 -7.06 -4.99 -1.28
C ILE A 610 -6.17 -6.11 -1.87
N LYS A 611 -5.73 -5.97 -3.13
CA LYS A 611 -4.81 -6.90 -3.79
C LYS A 611 -3.47 -6.97 -3.05
N GLU A 612 -2.95 -5.84 -2.59
CA GLU A 612 -1.71 -5.80 -1.80
C GLU A 612 -1.87 -6.47 -0.43
N ARG A 613 -3.04 -6.34 0.22
CA ARG A 613 -3.34 -7.00 1.50
C ARG A 613 -3.46 -8.52 1.36
N PHE A 614 -4.23 -8.99 0.38
CA PHE A 614 -4.55 -10.42 0.24
C PHE A 614 -3.65 -11.18 -0.73
N HIS A 615 -2.78 -10.48 -1.45
CA HIS A 615 -1.95 -11.02 -2.52
C HIS A 615 -2.75 -11.83 -3.56
N ARG A 616 -3.96 -11.35 -3.88
CA ARG A 616 -4.93 -11.98 -4.78
C ARG A 616 -5.43 -10.99 -5.81
N PRO A 617 -5.80 -11.43 -7.04
CA PRO A 617 -6.55 -10.60 -7.97
C PRO A 617 -7.83 -10.07 -7.32
N VAL A 618 -8.11 -8.79 -7.48
CA VAL A 618 -9.28 -8.12 -6.89
C VAL A 618 -10.05 -7.38 -7.96
N ILE A 619 -11.38 -7.46 -7.91
CA ILE A 619 -12.30 -6.59 -8.63
C ILE A 619 -13.18 -5.85 -7.62
N ALA A 620 -13.08 -4.53 -7.58
CA ALA A 620 -13.93 -3.69 -6.73
C ALA A 620 -15.03 -3.02 -7.57
N PHE A 621 -16.28 -3.08 -7.09
CA PHE A 621 -17.47 -2.57 -7.75
C PHE A 621 -18.09 -1.39 -7.00
N ALA A 622 -18.52 -0.38 -7.74
CA ALA A 622 -19.30 0.76 -7.24
C ALA A 622 -20.62 0.88 -8.05
N PRO A 623 -21.70 1.43 -7.48
CA PRO A 623 -22.89 1.72 -8.24
C PRO A 623 -22.64 2.78 -9.31
N ALA A 624 -23.26 2.61 -10.47
CA ALA A 624 -23.28 3.61 -11.54
C ALA A 624 -24.48 4.56 -11.45
N GLY A 625 -25.46 4.25 -10.58
CA GLY A 625 -26.67 5.05 -10.35
C GLY A 625 -27.91 4.64 -11.16
N ASP A 626 -27.78 3.70 -12.10
CA ASP A 626 -28.83 3.24 -13.03
C ASP A 626 -29.23 1.76 -12.82
N GLY A 627 -28.90 1.19 -11.66
CA GLY A 627 -29.05 -0.25 -11.38
C GLY A 627 -27.93 -1.12 -11.95
N THR A 628 -26.88 -0.50 -12.52
CA THR A 628 -25.65 -1.18 -12.93
C THR A 628 -24.50 -0.88 -11.98
N LEU A 629 -23.53 -1.79 -11.95
CA LEU A 629 -22.28 -1.66 -11.20
C LEU A 629 -21.11 -1.46 -12.16
N LYS A 630 -20.18 -0.59 -11.79
CA LYS A 630 -18.87 -0.42 -12.46
C LYS A 630 -17.78 -1.08 -11.65
N GLY A 631 -17.14 -2.08 -12.24
CA GLY A 631 -16.04 -2.83 -11.65
C GLY A 631 -14.67 -2.34 -12.15
N SER A 632 -13.68 -2.31 -11.25
CA SER A 632 -12.27 -2.14 -11.60
C SER A 632 -11.44 -3.29 -11.01
N GLY A 633 -10.84 -4.07 -11.90
CA GLY A 633 -9.99 -5.22 -11.60
C GLY A 633 -8.51 -4.85 -11.49
N ARG A 634 -7.79 -5.50 -10.59
CA ARG A 634 -6.33 -5.47 -10.42
C ARG A 634 -5.82 -6.90 -10.26
N SER A 635 -4.90 -7.31 -11.12
CA SER A 635 -4.32 -8.66 -11.11
C SER A 635 -3.02 -8.75 -10.33
N ILE A 636 -2.53 -9.97 -10.14
CA ILE A 636 -1.18 -10.28 -9.65
C ILE A 636 -0.33 -10.87 -10.79
N GLN A 637 0.98 -10.94 -10.60
CA GLN A 637 1.88 -11.58 -11.55
C GLN A 637 1.50 -13.06 -11.74
N GLY A 638 1.48 -13.52 -12.99
CA GLY A 638 1.11 -14.90 -13.33
C GLY A 638 -0.38 -15.13 -13.62
N LEU A 639 -1.23 -14.09 -13.55
CA LEU A 639 -2.63 -14.18 -13.96
C LEU A 639 -3.06 -12.99 -14.83
N HIS A 640 -3.56 -13.25 -16.03
CA HIS A 640 -4.09 -12.23 -16.93
C HIS A 640 -5.58 -11.96 -16.64
N MET A 641 -5.88 -10.77 -16.10
CA MET A 641 -7.26 -10.39 -15.72
C MET A 641 -8.21 -10.40 -16.92
N ARG A 642 -7.79 -9.87 -18.07
CA ARG A 642 -8.63 -9.89 -19.29
C ARG A 642 -9.02 -11.30 -19.69
N ASP A 643 -8.08 -12.23 -19.71
CA ASP A 643 -8.31 -13.62 -20.13
C ASP A 643 -9.28 -14.34 -19.18
N VAL A 644 -9.20 -14.03 -17.87
CA VAL A 644 -10.15 -14.51 -16.86
C VAL A 644 -11.56 -13.97 -17.15
N LEU A 645 -11.70 -12.67 -17.44
CA LEU A 645 -12.99 -12.08 -17.78
C LEU A 645 -13.55 -12.64 -19.10
N GLU A 646 -12.73 -12.78 -20.14
CA GLU A 646 -13.13 -13.37 -21.41
C GLU A 646 -13.60 -14.82 -21.26
N ARG A 647 -12.89 -15.60 -20.43
CA ARG A 647 -13.30 -16.96 -20.09
C ARG A 647 -14.63 -16.98 -19.33
N LEU A 648 -14.84 -16.08 -18.37
CA LEU A 648 -16.12 -15.94 -17.66
C LEU A 648 -17.25 -15.60 -18.62
N ASP A 649 -17.04 -14.68 -19.55
CA ASP A 649 -18.04 -14.30 -20.55
C ASP A 649 -18.41 -15.47 -21.47
N THR A 650 -17.40 -16.25 -21.87
CA THR A 650 -17.59 -17.46 -22.70
C THR A 650 -18.39 -18.53 -21.97
N LEU A 651 -18.12 -18.76 -20.68
CA LEU A 651 -18.80 -19.77 -19.86
C LEU A 651 -20.20 -19.31 -19.42
N HIS A 652 -20.38 -18.00 -19.21
CA HIS A 652 -21.60 -17.39 -18.69
C HIS A 652 -21.99 -16.15 -19.51
N PRO A 653 -22.48 -16.33 -20.75
CA PRO A 653 -22.88 -15.21 -21.59
C PRO A 653 -23.93 -14.34 -20.91
N ASN A 654 -23.83 -13.02 -21.07
CA ASN A 654 -24.69 -11.99 -20.46
C ASN A 654 -24.53 -11.81 -18.95
N LEU A 655 -23.55 -12.45 -18.30
CA LEU A 655 -23.19 -12.12 -16.92
C LEU A 655 -22.63 -10.69 -16.83
N MET A 656 -21.80 -10.30 -17.80
CA MET A 656 -21.27 -8.95 -17.96
C MET A 656 -21.96 -8.19 -19.08
N ILE A 657 -22.24 -6.91 -18.86
CA ILE A 657 -22.78 -6.01 -19.88
C ILE A 657 -21.67 -5.62 -20.87
N LYS A 658 -20.51 -5.26 -20.31
CA LYS A 658 -19.29 -4.94 -21.05
C LYS A 658 -18.07 -5.20 -20.18
N PHE A 659 -16.96 -5.59 -20.78
CA PHE A 659 -15.67 -5.69 -20.11
C PHE A 659 -14.53 -5.34 -21.08
N GLY A 660 -13.37 -4.99 -20.52
CA GLY A 660 -12.16 -4.70 -21.27
C GLY A 660 -10.97 -4.52 -20.33
N GLY A 661 -9.77 -4.38 -20.88
CA GLY A 661 -8.55 -4.15 -20.12
C GLY A 661 -7.34 -4.93 -20.62
N HIS A 662 -6.44 -5.23 -19.69
CA HIS A 662 -5.13 -5.82 -19.93
C HIS A 662 -4.84 -6.93 -18.91
N ALA A 663 -3.61 -7.45 -18.92
CA ALA A 663 -3.14 -8.46 -17.98
C ALA A 663 -3.33 -8.05 -16.51
N MET A 664 -2.93 -6.82 -16.16
CA MET A 664 -2.83 -6.38 -14.76
C MET A 664 -4.00 -5.54 -14.27
N ALA A 665 -4.86 -5.05 -15.16
CA ALA A 665 -6.01 -4.22 -14.82
C ALA A 665 -7.14 -4.43 -15.82
N ALA A 666 -8.38 -4.38 -15.34
CA ALA A 666 -9.57 -4.48 -16.18
C ALA A 666 -10.70 -3.58 -15.69
N GLY A 667 -11.62 -3.25 -16.59
CA GLY A 667 -12.87 -2.56 -16.30
C GLY A 667 -14.04 -3.39 -16.82
N LEU A 668 -15.14 -3.41 -16.07
CA LEU A 668 -16.35 -4.15 -16.45
C LEU A 668 -17.61 -3.50 -15.90
N SER A 669 -18.76 -3.87 -16.44
CA SER A 669 -20.07 -3.46 -15.94
C SER A 669 -20.99 -4.66 -15.78
N LEU A 670 -21.75 -4.69 -14.69
CA LEU A 670 -22.72 -5.74 -14.34
C LEU A 670 -24.08 -5.10 -14.04
N GLU A 671 -25.16 -5.86 -14.18
CA GLU A 671 -26.40 -5.54 -13.45
C GLU A 671 -26.15 -5.82 -11.96
N GLU A 672 -26.67 -4.97 -11.06
CA GLU A 672 -26.47 -5.15 -9.61
C GLU A 672 -26.98 -6.50 -9.11
N SER A 673 -28.07 -6.99 -9.69
CA SER A 673 -28.65 -8.32 -9.40
C SER A 673 -27.73 -9.49 -9.72
N LYS A 674 -26.73 -9.31 -10.61
CA LYS A 674 -25.80 -10.37 -11.05
C LYS A 674 -24.50 -10.39 -10.25
N PHE A 675 -24.33 -9.49 -9.28
CA PHE A 675 -23.07 -9.36 -8.54
C PHE A 675 -22.71 -10.62 -7.75
N GLU A 676 -23.65 -11.23 -7.04
CA GLU A 676 -23.39 -12.42 -6.21
C GLU A 676 -22.94 -13.62 -7.08
N ASP A 677 -23.61 -13.83 -8.22
CA ASP A 677 -23.22 -14.84 -9.19
C ASP A 677 -21.82 -14.57 -9.76
N PHE A 678 -21.54 -13.32 -10.13
CA PHE A 678 -20.22 -12.94 -10.62
C PHE A 678 -19.13 -13.18 -9.56
N GLN A 679 -19.38 -12.78 -8.31
CA GLN A 679 -18.43 -12.93 -7.21
C GLN A 679 -18.03 -14.38 -7.01
N ARG A 680 -19.01 -15.28 -6.98
CA ARG A 680 -18.78 -16.71 -6.82
C ARG A 680 -18.01 -17.30 -8.01
N LEU A 681 -18.48 -17.04 -9.24
CA LEU A 681 -17.89 -17.60 -10.46
C LEU A 681 -16.47 -17.08 -10.72
N PHE A 682 -16.22 -15.79 -10.47
CA PHE A 682 -14.87 -15.21 -10.55
C PHE A 682 -13.93 -15.85 -9.53
N GLY A 683 -14.38 -16.00 -8.28
CA GLY A 683 -13.59 -16.66 -7.24
C GLY A 683 -13.22 -18.10 -7.59
N GLU A 684 -14.19 -18.88 -8.08
CA GLU A 684 -14.01 -20.28 -8.52
C GLU A 684 -13.00 -20.38 -9.68
N LEU A 685 -13.19 -19.60 -10.75
CA LEU A 685 -12.33 -19.65 -11.93
C LEU A 685 -10.88 -19.25 -11.63
N VAL A 686 -10.69 -18.18 -10.85
CA VAL A 686 -9.34 -17.75 -10.46
C VAL A 686 -8.67 -18.81 -9.58
N THR A 687 -9.42 -19.48 -8.70
CA THR A 687 -8.88 -20.58 -7.88
C THR A 687 -8.38 -21.74 -8.74
N GLU A 688 -9.05 -22.04 -9.84
CA GLU A 688 -8.63 -23.08 -10.79
C GLU A 688 -7.34 -22.70 -11.54
N TRP A 689 -7.21 -21.42 -11.92
CA TRP A 689 -6.14 -20.96 -12.81
C TRP A 689 -4.85 -20.56 -12.08
N ILE A 690 -4.94 -20.15 -10.81
CA ILE A 690 -3.82 -19.53 -10.11
C ILE A 690 -2.99 -20.58 -9.36
N ASP A 691 -1.66 -20.50 -9.50
CA ASP A 691 -0.74 -21.27 -8.65
C ASP A 691 -0.82 -20.72 -7.20
N PRO A 692 -1.18 -21.53 -6.20
CA PRO A 692 -1.26 -21.10 -4.80
C PRO A 692 0.05 -20.48 -4.27
N ALA A 693 1.21 -20.81 -4.85
CA ALA A 693 2.49 -20.21 -4.49
C ALA A 693 2.57 -18.71 -4.82
N LEU A 694 1.79 -18.23 -5.80
CA LEU A 694 1.72 -16.82 -6.19
C LEU A 694 0.88 -15.96 -5.22
N LEU A 695 0.14 -16.60 -4.31
CA LEU A 695 -0.70 -15.95 -3.31
C LEU A 695 0.08 -15.55 -2.04
N GLN A 696 1.41 -15.72 -2.03
CA GLN A 696 2.29 -15.36 -0.92
C GLN A 696 3.03 -14.05 -1.20
N GLY A 697 3.06 -13.13 -0.23
CA GLY A 697 3.84 -11.91 -0.32
C GLY A 697 5.35 -12.19 -0.39
N GLU A 698 5.98 -11.92 -1.53
CA GLU A 698 7.43 -12.00 -1.72
C GLU A 698 8.05 -10.59 -1.70
N VAL A 699 9.12 -10.40 -0.92
CA VAL A 699 9.98 -9.21 -1.01
C VAL A 699 11.26 -9.57 -1.76
N VAL A 700 11.47 -8.89 -2.88
CA VAL A 700 12.64 -9.10 -3.74
C VAL A 700 13.74 -8.10 -3.39
N SER A 701 14.83 -8.58 -2.81
CA SER A 701 16.00 -7.79 -2.41
C SER A 701 17.15 -7.86 -3.43
N ASP A 702 17.94 -6.80 -3.55
CA ASP A 702 19.21 -6.70 -4.26
C ASP A 702 20.41 -7.19 -3.43
N GLY A 703 20.13 -7.80 -2.28
CA GLY A 703 21.11 -8.32 -1.33
C GLY A 703 21.52 -7.32 -0.27
N ALA A 704 22.38 -7.75 0.65
CA ALA A 704 22.90 -6.87 1.69
C ALA A 704 23.91 -5.86 1.16
N LEU A 705 23.93 -4.68 1.78
CA LEU A 705 25.01 -3.71 1.65
C LEU A 705 26.09 -4.01 2.69
N SER A 706 27.35 -3.71 2.34
CA SER A 706 28.41 -3.70 3.35
C SER A 706 28.25 -2.46 4.23
N PRO A 707 28.73 -2.47 5.49
CA PRO A 707 28.72 -1.27 6.33
C PRO A 707 29.44 -0.07 5.70
N ALA A 708 30.42 -0.30 4.83
CA ALA A 708 31.13 0.76 4.11
C ALA A 708 30.32 1.38 2.97
N ASP A 709 29.30 0.69 2.46
CA ASP A 709 28.39 1.19 1.44
C ASP A 709 27.22 1.99 2.03
N MET A 710 27.06 2.01 3.37
CA MET A 710 25.99 2.71 4.07
C MET A 710 26.35 4.19 4.31
N THR A 711 26.61 4.92 3.22
CA THR A 711 27.07 6.31 3.24
C THR A 711 26.14 7.24 2.45
N MET A 712 26.24 8.54 2.71
CA MET A 712 25.47 9.55 1.95
C MET A 712 25.88 9.57 0.47
N GLU A 713 27.17 9.37 0.18
CA GLU A 713 27.69 9.32 -1.19
C GLU A 713 27.08 8.16 -1.98
N VAL A 714 26.96 6.98 -1.36
CA VAL A 714 26.30 5.82 -1.99
C VAL A 714 24.80 6.08 -2.15
N ALA A 715 24.12 6.67 -1.17
CA ALA A 715 22.70 7.02 -1.29
C ALA A 715 22.46 8.00 -2.46
N GLN A 716 23.32 9.03 -2.61
CA GLN A 716 23.25 9.97 -3.74
C GLN A 716 23.53 9.26 -5.07
N MET A 717 24.56 8.42 -5.13
CA MET A 717 24.90 7.62 -6.30
C MET A 717 23.74 6.72 -6.74
N LEU A 718 23.08 6.05 -5.80
CA LEU A 718 21.91 5.20 -6.07
C LEU A 718 20.74 6.03 -6.60
N ARG A 719 20.50 7.22 -6.05
CA ARG A 719 19.48 8.16 -6.56
C ARG A 719 19.76 8.58 -8.00
N ASP A 720 21.01 8.92 -8.31
CA ASP A 720 21.44 9.38 -9.64
C ASP A 720 21.63 8.25 -10.66
N ALA A 721 21.64 7.00 -10.20
CA ALA A 721 21.69 5.81 -11.03
C ALA A 721 20.35 5.49 -11.74
N GLY A 722 19.26 6.17 -11.36
CA GLY A 722 17.97 6.08 -12.05
C GLY A 722 17.95 6.62 -13.50
N PRO A 723 16.76 6.84 -14.09
CA PRO A 723 15.46 6.89 -13.43
C PRO A 723 14.97 5.49 -13.04
N TRP A 724 14.51 5.36 -11.81
CA TRP A 724 13.91 4.13 -11.28
C TRP A 724 12.39 4.16 -11.47
N GLY A 725 11.78 3.01 -11.76
CA GLY A 725 10.35 2.93 -12.02
C GLY A 725 9.88 1.51 -12.34
N GLN A 726 8.74 1.40 -13.01
CA GLN A 726 8.15 0.11 -13.35
C GLN A 726 9.11 -0.74 -14.20
N MET A 727 9.24 -2.03 -13.87
CA MET A 727 10.19 -2.97 -14.50
C MET A 727 11.69 -2.57 -14.44
N PHE A 728 12.01 -1.45 -13.80
CA PHE A 728 13.38 -1.03 -13.48
C PHE A 728 13.39 -0.41 -12.06
N PRO A 729 13.02 -1.20 -11.03
CA PRO A 729 12.72 -0.66 -9.71
C PRO A 729 13.97 -0.17 -9.01
N GLU A 730 13.79 0.83 -8.14
CA GLU A 730 14.85 1.31 -7.26
C GLU A 730 15.42 0.17 -6.41
N PRO A 731 16.73 0.16 -6.13
CA PRO A 731 17.36 -0.85 -5.29
C PRO A 731 16.70 -1.00 -3.91
N LEU A 732 16.40 -2.24 -3.54
CA LEU A 732 15.92 -2.61 -2.21
C LEU A 732 16.93 -3.56 -1.58
N PHE A 733 17.46 -3.25 -0.41
CA PHE A 733 18.46 -4.06 0.26
C PHE A 733 17.87 -4.78 1.46
N ASP A 734 18.54 -5.85 1.91
CA ASP A 734 18.16 -6.58 3.11
C ASP A 734 19.30 -6.64 4.12
N GLY A 735 18.98 -6.78 5.40
CA GLY A 735 20.00 -6.93 6.43
C GLY A 735 19.43 -7.10 7.83
N ARG A 736 20.29 -7.55 8.75
CA ARG A 736 19.99 -7.66 10.18
C ARG A 736 20.60 -6.49 10.92
N PHE A 737 19.82 -5.87 11.79
CA PHE A 737 20.19 -4.68 12.52
C PHE A 737 19.83 -4.79 13.99
N ARG A 738 20.64 -4.21 14.87
CA ARG A 738 20.28 -3.93 16.25
C ARG A 738 19.34 -2.74 16.27
N LEU A 739 18.20 -2.88 16.94
CA LEU A 739 17.22 -1.84 17.14
C LEU A 739 17.55 -1.07 18.43
N LEU A 740 18.05 0.16 18.28
CA LEU A 740 18.53 0.96 19.40
C LEU A 740 17.45 1.88 19.96
N GLN A 741 16.66 2.47 19.07
CA GLN A 741 15.54 3.32 19.42
C GLN A 741 14.38 3.08 18.46
N GLN A 742 13.17 3.28 18.96
CA GLN A 742 11.95 3.22 18.18
C GLN A 742 10.92 4.16 18.81
N ARG A 743 10.13 4.83 17.97
CA ARG A 743 9.01 5.66 18.41
C ARG A 743 8.01 5.84 17.27
N ILE A 744 6.76 6.04 17.62
CA ILE A 744 5.75 6.46 16.64
C ILE A 744 5.93 7.94 16.34
N VAL A 745 5.82 8.29 15.05
CA VAL A 745 5.75 9.66 14.54
C VAL A 745 4.51 9.79 13.66
N GLY A 746 3.83 10.94 13.73
CA GLY A 746 2.49 11.07 13.17
C GLY A 746 1.51 10.13 13.90
N GLU A 747 0.62 9.48 13.15
CA GLU A 747 -0.37 8.55 13.71
C GLU A 747 0.05 7.08 13.60
N ARG A 748 0.75 6.69 12.52
CA ARG A 748 0.99 5.27 12.17
C ARG A 748 2.37 5.01 11.56
N HIS A 749 3.41 5.78 11.86
CA HIS A 749 4.76 5.58 11.28
C HIS A 749 5.78 5.30 12.38
N LEU A 750 6.63 4.30 12.19
CA LEU A 750 7.69 3.95 13.12
C LEU A 750 8.99 4.61 12.71
N LYS A 751 9.48 5.55 13.51
CA LYS A 751 10.86 6.03 13.40
C LYS A 751 11.76 5.15 14.25
N VAL A 752 12.86 4.66 13.66
CA VAL A 752 13.83 3.78 14.31
C VAL A 752 15.23 4.35 14.23
N MET A 753 16.08 3.96 15.17
CA MET A 753 17.53 4.09 15.07
C MET A 753 18.13 2.69 15.12
N VAL A 754 18.92 2.36 14.09
CA VAL A 754 19.43 1.00 13.87
C VAL A 754 20.93 0.99 13.62
N GLU A 755 21.57 -0.13 13.97
CA GLU A 755 22.99 -0.40 13.72
C GLU A 755 23.14 -1.77 13.05
N PRO A 756 23.90 -1.92 11.96
CA PRO A 756 24.15 -3.23 11.35
C PRO A 756 24.70 -4.25 12.35
N VAL A 757 24.16 -5.47 12.34
CA VAL A 757 24.72 -6.58 13.14
C VAL A 757 26.11 -6.92 12.59
N GLY A 758 27.14 -6.75 13.42
CA GLY A 758 28.55 -6.84 13.01
C GLY A 758 29.31 -5.51 13.06
N GLY A 759 28.61 -4.41 13.37
CA GLY A 759 29.19 -3.07 13.48
C GLY A 759 29.08 -2.29 12.17
N GLY A 760 28.98 -0.96 12.28
CA GLY A 760 28.75 -0.07 11.14
C GLY A 760 28.25 1.30 11.59
N PRO A 761 27.83 2.16 10.65
CA PRO A 761 27.24 3.45 10.99
C PRO A 761 25.90 3.28 11.71
N LEU A 762 25.58 4.23 12.58
CA LEU A 762 24.23 4.40 13.12
C LEU A 762 23.35 5.05 12.07
N LEU A 763 22.17 4.47 11.83
CA LEU A 763 21.26 4.91 10.79
C LEU A 763 19.89 5.25 11.39
N ASP A 764 19.36 6.41 11.00
CA ASP A 764 17.95 6.70 11.15
C ASP A 764 17.16 5.91 10.10
N GLY A 765 16.03 5.33 10.50
CA GLY A 765 15.09 4.64 9.62
C GLY A 765 13.66 5.09 9.86
N ILE A 766 12.82 4.95 8.84
CA ILE A 766 11.37 5.15 8.95
C ILE A 766 10.64 4.02 8.25
N ALA A 767 9.69 3.41 8.95
CA ALA A 767 8.72 2.48 8.38
C ALA A 767 7.34 3.14 8.41
N PHE A 768 6.72 3.28 7.24
CA PHE A 768 5.41 3.92 7.10
C PHE A 768 4.29 2.89 7.32
N ASN A 769 3.17 3.36 7.87
CA ASN A 769 1.95 2.59 8.10
C ASN A 769 2.18 1.27 8.84
N VAL A 770 2.97 1.30 9.92
CA VAL A 770 3.19 0.12 10.76
C VAL A 770 1.92 -0.22 11.54
N ASP A 771 1.79 -1.49 11.91
CA ASP A 771 0.80 -1.92 12.89
C ASP A 771 1.19 -1.41 14.28
N THR A 772 0.45 -0.42 14.79
CA THR A 772 0.68 0.20 16.09
C THR A 772 0.36 -0.72 17.26
N SER A 773 -0.30 -1.86 17.02
CA SER A 773 -0.48 -2.90 18.04
C SER A 773 0.76 -3.78 18.24
N ILE A 774 1.67 -3.78 17.26
CA ILE A 774 2.92 -4.55 17.28
C ILE A 774 4.10 -3.63 17.59
N TRP A 775 4.11 -2.43 17.01
CA TRP A 775 5.21 -1.48 17.15
C TRP A 775 4.74 -0.19 17.84
N PRO A 776 5.53 0.38 18.78
CA PRO A 776 6.87 -0.03 19.16
C PRO A 776 6.89 -1.18 20.19
N ASP A 777 7.84 -2.10 20.06
CA ASP A 777 8.08 -3.17 21.05
C ASP A 777 9.51 -3.07 21.62
N ASN A 778 9.60 -2.56 22.85
CA ASN A 778 10.87 -2.40 23.57
C ASN A 778 11.58 -3.73 23.93
N GLY A 779 10.89 -4.87 23.78
CA GLY A 779 11.46 -6.20 23.91
C GLY A 779 12.30 -6.61 22.71
N VAL A 780 12.07 -6.02 21.54
CA VAL A 780 12.82 -6.32 20.31
C VAL A 780 14.18 -5.61 20.31
N ARG A 781 15.26 -6.38 20.19
CA ARG A 781 16.65 -5.90 20.17
C ARG A 781 17.32 -6.02 18.80
N GLU A 782 16.86 -6.94 17.98
CA GLU A 782 17.34 -7.14 16.62
C GLU A 782 16.15 -7.25 15.67
N VAL A 783 16.32 -6.72 14.47
CA VAL A 783 15.32 -6.73 13.40
C VAL A 783 15.97 -7.15 12.09
N GLU A 784 15.21 -7.84 11.24
CA GLU A 784 15.56 -8.03 9.83
C GLU A 784 14.77 -7.01 9.01
N LEU A 785 15.47 -6.21 8.22
CA LEU A 785 14.89 -5.10 7.47
C LEU A 785 15.09 -5.31 5.98
N ALA A 786 14.04 -5.08 5.19
CA ALA A 786 14.16 -4.70 3.79
C ALA A 786 14.07 -3.18 3.70
N TYR A 787 15.08 -2.52 3.14
CA TYR A 787 15.25 -1.06 3.24
C TYR A 787 15.82 -0.45 1.95
N LYS A 788 15.59 0.85 1.79
CA LYS A 788 16.25 1.69 0.79
C LYS A 788 17.15 2.69 1.51
N LEU A 789 18.34 2.96 0.96
CA LEU A 789 19.16 4.08 1.43
C LEU A 789 18.62 5.37 0.84
N ASP A 790 18.44 6.38 1.68
CA ASP A 790 17.97 7.69 1.25
C ASP A 790 18.65 8.81 2.03
N ILE A 791 18.68 10.01 1.45
CA ILE A 791 19.23 11.22 2.07
C ILE A 791 18.07 12.01 2.65
N ASN A 792 18.06 12.12 3.97
CA ASN A 792 17.10 12.94 4.70
C ASN A 792 17.71 14.31 5.01
N GLU A 793 16.95 15.38 4.78
CA GLU A 793 17.35 16.75 5.09
C GLU A 793 16.42 17.32 6.17
N PHE A 794 16.95 17.54 7.36
CA PHE A 794 16.28 18.32 8.40
C PHE A 794 17.04 19.63 8.60
N ARG A 795 16.29 20.73 8.73
CA ARG A 795 16.80 22.01 9.23
C ARG A 795 16.51 22.14 10.72
#